data_AF-A0A914HHD2-F1
#
_entry.id   AF-A0A914HHD2-F1
#
_cell.length_a   1.000
_cell.length_b   1.000
_cell.length_c   1.000
_cell.angle_alpha   90.00
_cell.angle_beta   90.00
_cell.angle_gamma   90.00
#
_symmetry.space_group_name_H-M   'P 1'
#
loop_
_entity.id
_entity.type
_entity.pdbx_description
1 polymer ?
#
loop_
_entity_poly.entity_id
_entity_poly.type
_entity_poly.pdbx_seq_one_letter_code
_entity_poly.pdbx_strand_id
1 'polypeptide(L)'
;MVRFNPLVEVKELGRLPTPKGKFSLFYALELARTYQMINKGITEDKFRYLIKTDKKQREMVLDLMGNVGMVGNAKSYGLGHLGVVQAFWDKEFPDMYRIVAFDLVAGLKPTFKGQGMRKYEVCVISNNGHWDGMKSVTQFFKVRNFCVSCEVTYDRPEKHRMECKERCKNCCRMGFGFPCVDEGVEIYCEECNRKFRNEECFEAHKKKVCQLCKKCKKCGALYRTRDIHTCGEKFCKRCMVYHPERQCFIKKTKIRPNLPRYRIVAYDLETTVLNGEHLPNLVSAAVTCSVCVGEEKECEICGEGPKRMTWSMAEGVIDPMSSFVDWIMGDFWLLSQNPLAELPKTLELDIPAKLYFPHKYNKNANFGIRLPHLPPLTDYCPDNLREETCAKLEKWYNENYETEFELGEQLRIYCESDVAILMAAVLKFRKLFLGITKDMDVVKNSVTIAGVVMKVFRAKFLKERHIPIVPEGGYEKADKQSRIATQYFEWLAYREGVKGCAWHGCERCFMPWTIGPNGLCAEENLGRTEYKIDRLRASFKNFSVEQVWECDVKKIVQSPNYIVNWTEPDHVPYDGLLKVKVVPPKNMLYPLLSIHADDMLLFANCGICAKIPKKSFVLAKNMKKCEHNDEERALLGTFTSIELRKALELGYKVIRFYRAYHFEEFDSQLFKEYVRMFLRVKVEASGWPPEVKTEEEKRAFVDLYRAKYNIVLEYDNIRYNPGLRLIAKLGLNSLWGKFSMRNTLSMTEIVSDMERYLKLDGDDTLEITMETMIMPGVVRVNYAKKVEFIKEHSVSNIFLSLWTTSAARIKLYDYMEQVYRTEGCKLLYCDTDSLIFTHPKGLCPLKEGKFLGEMTREYAESDIMEYNVTIIINHDHLIKFSKDNHFHSSFWYRSVERGTNACCSAS
;
A
#
# COMPACT_ATOMS: atom_id res chain seq x y z
N MET A 1 11.04 -1.23 12.78
CA MET A 1 11.10 -1.64 14.20
C MET A 1 12.27 -2.57 14.33
N VAL A 2 13.20 -2.30 15.25
CA VAL A 2 14.33 -3.18 15.54
C VAL A 2 13.80 -4.28 16.47
N ARG A 3 13.70 -5.52 15.99
CA ARG A 3 13.54 -6.70 16.85
C ARG A 3 14.94 -7.29 17.02
N PHE A 4 15.56 -7.02 18.16
CA PHE A 4 16.65 -7.87 18.63
C PHE A 4 16.02 -9.19 19.04
N ASN A 5 16.53 -10.31 18.52
CA ASN A 5 16.26 -11.63 19.05
C ASN A 5 17.44 -11.97 19.98
N PRO A 6 17.32 -11.84 21.32
CA PRO A 6 18.41 -12.12 22.24
C PRO A 6 18.27 -13.56 22.74
N LEU A 7 18.28 -14.52 21.82
CA LEU A 7 18.54 -15.91 22.20
C LEU A 7 20.04 -16.09 22.09
N VAL A 8 20.66 -16.53 23.19
CA VAL A 8 22.10 -16.77 23.37
C VAL A 8 22.90 -15.55 23.86
N GLU A 9 22.73 -15.18 25.15
CA GLU A 9 23.79 -14.67 26.06
C GLU A 9 23.25 -14.05 27.39
N VAL A 10 21.93 -13.96 27.61
CA VAL A 10 21.34 -13.22 28.75
C VAL A 10 21.42 -13.97 30.10
N LYS A 11 22.14 -15.09 30.22
CA LYS A 11 21.88 -16.04 31.31
C LYS A 11 22.24 -15.59 32.74
N GLU A 12 23.01 -14.52 32.97
CA GLU A 12 23.44 -14.17 34.35
C GLU A 12 23.36 -12.70 34.80
N LEU A 13 23.27 -11.71 33.91
CA LEU A 13 23.30 -10.29 34.31
C LEU A 13 21.94 -9.83 34.85
N GLY A 14 21.87 -9.47 36.14
CA GLY A 14 20.66 -8.88 36.74
C GLY A 14 19.60 -9.89 37.23
N ARG A 15 19.86 -11.19 37.11
CA ARG A 15 18.99 -12.27 37.60
C ARG A 15 19.17 -12.49 39.11
N LEU A 16 18.08 -12.77 39.82
CA LEU A 16 18.06 -13.23 41.20
C LEU A 16 17.52 -14.66 41.20
N PRO A 17 18.40 -15.68 41.16
CA PRO A 17 17.99 -17.06 41.00
C PRO A 17 17.22 -17.56 42.21
N THR A 18 16.17 -18.36 42.00
CA THR A 18 15.37 -18.96 43.08
C THR A 18 15.51 -20.49 43.13
N PRO A 19 15.20 -21.12 44.27
CA PRO A 19 15.12 -22.58 44.35
C PRO A 19 14.09 -23.16 43.38
N LYS A 20 14.43 -24.28 42.74
CA LYS A 20 13.49 -25.02 41.90
C LYS A 20 12.39 -25.63 42.75
N GLY A 21 11.13 -25.46 42.33
CA GLY A 21 9.98 -26.04 43.00
C GLY A 21 8.72 -25.21 42.82
N LYS A 22 7.60 -25.72 43.37
CA LYS A 22 6.28 -25.10 43.22
C LYS A 22 6.20 -23.67 43.77
N PHE A 23 7.04 -23.30 44.73
CA PHE A 23 7.04 -21.98 45.38
C PHE A 23 7.96 -20.93 44.73
N SER A 24 8.64 -21.26 43.62
CA SER A 24 9.62 -20.35 42.98
C SER A 24 9.11 -18.93 42.73
N LEU A 25 7.80 -18.76 42.45
CA LEU A 25 7.16 -17.45 42.31
C LEU A 25 7.32 -16.56 43.56
N PHE A 26 7.05 -17.10 44.75
CA PHE A 26 7.11 -16.34 46.00
C PHE A 26 8.55 -16.04 46.40
N TYR A 27 9.47 -16.98 46.15
CA TYR A 27 10.90 -16.71 46.29
C TYR A 27 11.34 -15.55 45.38
N ALA A 28 10.89 -15.54 44.12
CA ALA A 28 11.20 -14.48 43.17
C ALA A 28 10.69 -13.11 43.64
N LEU A 29 9.44 -13.07 44.10
CA LEU A 29 8.80 -11.84 44.60
C LEU A 29 9.50 -11.29 45.85
N GLU A 30 9.79 -12.13 46.84
CA GLU A 30 10.45 -11.71 48.08
C GLU A 30 11.90 -11.27 47.85
N LEU A 31 12.66 -12.00 47.03
CA LEU A 31 14.03 -11.62 46.69
C LEU A 31 14.07 -10.33 45.88
N ALA A 32 13.19 -10.17 44.89
CA ALA A 32 13.11 -8.93 44.10
C ALA A 32 12.65 -7.74 44.95
N ARG A 33 11.68 -7.93 45.85
CA ARG A 33 11.23 -6.88 46.80
C ARG A 33 12.36 -6.45 47.73
N THR A 34 13.03 -7.42 48.35
CA THR A 34 14.14 -7.17 49.28
C THR A 34 15.31 -6.47 48.59
N TYR A 35 15.55 -6.80 47.31
CA TYR A 35 16.56 -6.12 46.50
C TYR A 35 16.27 -4.62 46.35
N GLN A 36 15.01 -4.21 46.17
CA GLN A 36 14.63 -2.78 46.07
C GLN A 36 14.88 -1.99 47.37
N MET A 37 15.08 -2.69 48.50
CA MET A 37 15.34 -2.12 49.82
C MET A 37 16.84 -1.97 50.16
N ILE A 38 17.73 -2.42 49.27
CA ILE A 38 19.18 -2.23 49.45
C ILE A 38 19.50 -0.73 49.51
N ASN A 39 20.31 -0.33 50.50
CA ASN A 39 20.68 1.05 50.85
C ASN A 39 19.53 1.92 51.38
N LYS A 40 18.41 1.31 51.81
CA LYS A 40 17.22 2.01 52.36
C LYS A 40 16.67 1.36 53.63
N GLY A 41 17.47 0.49 54.25
CA GLY A 41 17.10 -0.30 55.44
C GLY A 41 17.79 -1.66 55.49
N ILE A 42 18.27 -2.17 54.34
CA ILE A 42 19.02 -3.43 54.23
C ILE A 42 20.38 -3.16 53.59
N THR A 43 21.45 -3.67 54.19
CA THR A 43 22.80 -3.59 53.61
C THR A 43 22.99 -4.68 52.55
N GLU A 44 23.89 -4.44 51.60
CA GLU A 44 24.18 -5.42 50.54
C GLU A 44 24.67 -6.76 51.12
N ASP A 45 25.45 -6.73 52.22
CA ASP A 45 25.91 -7.93 52.91
C ASP A 45 24.77 -8.72 53.57
N LYS A 46 23.78 -8.02 54.16
CA LYS A 46 22.57 -8.67 54.69
C LYS A 46 21.75 -9.33 53.58
N PHE A 47 21.64 -8.70 52.41
CA PHE A 47 20.97 -9.28 51.26
C PHE A 47 21.71 -10.50 50.69
N ARG A 48 23.05 -10.43 50.58
CA ARG A 48 23.89 -11.57 50.17
C ARG A 48 23.79 -12.74 51.15
N TYR A 49 23.74 -12.45 52.45
CA TYR A 49 23.52 -13.46 53.48
C TYR A 49 22.13 -14.11 53.36
N LEU A 50 21.09 -13.32 53.08
CA LEU A 50 19.74 -13.82 52.84
C LEU A 50 19.69 -14.79 51.64
N ILE A 51 20.30 -14.41 50.50
CA ILE A 51 20.37 -15.26 49.29
C ILE A 51 21.11 -16.59 49.53
N LYS A 52 22.04 -16.64 50.49
CA LYS A 52 22.78 -17.86 50.83
C LYS A 52 22.08 -18.75 51.86
N THR A 53 21.07 -18.24 52.58
CA THR A 53 20.45 -18.93 53.72
C THR A 53 19.05 -19.43 53.37
N ASP A 54 18.95 -20.69 52.93
CA ASP A 54 17.70 -21.32 52.48
C ASP A 54 16.59 -21.30 53.56
N LYS A 55 16.96 -21.54 54.82
CA LYS A 55 16.01 -21.50 55.96
C LYS A 55 15.29 -20.15 56.07
N LYS A 56 16.01 -19.04 55.96
CA LYS A 56 15.44 -17.69 56.08
C LYS A 56 14.57 -17.32 54.87
N GLN A 57 14.99 -17.70 53.67
CA GLN A 57 14.17 -17.48 52.46
C GLN A 57 12.86 -18.26 52.55
N ARG A 58 12.92 -19.50 53.02
CA ARG A 58 11.74 -20.35 53.22
C ARG A 58 10.79 -19.77 54.27
N GLU A 59 11.31 -19.24 55.38
CA GLU A 59 10.50 -18.54 56.40
C GLU A 59 9.76 -17.34 55.80
N MET A 60 10.44 -16.48 55.02
CA MET A 60 9.81 -15.32 54.36
C MET A 60 8.73 -15.72 53.35
N VAL A 61 8.98 -16.78 52.59
CA VAL A 61 8.00 -17.30 51.62
C VAL A 61 6.77 -17.87 52.32
N LEU A 62 6.96 -18.64 53.40
CA LEU A 62 5.85 -19.20 54.17
C LEU A 62 5.02 -18.10 54.85
N ASP A 63 5.67 -17.06 55.37
CA ASP A 63 5.00 -15.89 55.94
C ASP A 63 4.16 -15.14 54.89
N LEU A 64 4.76 -14.81 53.73
CA LEU A 64 4.03 -14.18 52.63
C LEU A 64 2.83 -15.04 52.20
N MET A 65 3.04 -16.33 52.01
CA MET A 65 1.98 -17.27 51.60
C MET A 65 0.85 -17.37 52.62
N GLY A 66 1.19 -17.39 53.92
CA GLY A 66 0.22 -17.38 55.01
C GLY A 66 -0.62 -16.11 55.02
N ASN A 67 0.03 -14.95 54.87
CA ASN A 67 -0.63 -13.64 54.90
C ASN A 67 -1.54 -13.39 53.68
N VAL A 68 -1.21 -13.94 52.50
CA VAL A 68 -2.07 -13.86 51.32
C VAL A 68 -3.13 -14.98 51.24
N GLY A 69 -3.21 -15.85 52.25
CA GLY A 69 -4.19 -16.94 52.32
C GLY A 69 -3.94 -18.08 51.31
N MET A 70 -2.71 -18.22 50.80
CA MET A 70 -2.35 -19.25 49.83
C MET A 70 -1.76 -20.47 50.56
N VAL A 71 -2.65 -21.32 51.06
CA VAL A 71 -2.29 -22.59 51.70
C VAL A 71 -1.63 -23.51 50.65
N GLY A 72 -0.53 -24.18 50.99
CA GLY A 72 0.40 -24.91 50.10
C GLY A 72 -0.15 -26.07 49.23
N ASN A 73 -1.46 -26.13 49.02
CA ASN A 73 -2.23 -27.22 48.40
C ASN A 73 -2.28 -27.13 46.86
N ALA A 74 -1.89 -26.00 46.25
CA ALA A 74 -1.82 -25.87 44.80
C ALA A 74 -0.66 -26.68 44.18
N LYS A 75 -0.89 -27.25 42.99
CA LYS A 75 0.14 -27.99 42.23
C LYS A 75 1.30 -27.09 41.78
N SER A 76 1.01 -25.84 41.42
CA SER A 76 2.00 -24.81 41.06
C SER A 76 1.40 -23.40 41.20
N TYR A 77 2.26 -22.39 41.30
CA TYR A 77 1.86 -20.97 41.36
C TYR A 77 2.39 -20.24 40.12
N GLY A 78 1.59 -19.31 39.58
CA GLY A 78 1.85 -18.60 38.32
C GLY A 78 1.11 -17.28 38.22
N LEU A 79 0.97 -16.73 37.01
CA LEU A 79 0.46 -15.37 36.74
C LEU A 79 -0.83 -15.00 37.48
N GLY A 80 -1.80 -15.91 37.56
CA GLY A 80 -3.08 -15.68 38.25
C GLY A 80 -2.97 -15.35 39.75
N HIS A 81 -1.84 -15.67 40.38
CA HIS A 81 -1.59 -15.42 41.81
C HIS A 81 -0.98 -14.04 42.08
N LEU A 82 -0.39 -13.40 41.06
CA LEU A 82 0.25 -12.10 41.21
C LEU A 82 -0.73 -10.99 41.57
N GLY A 83 -1.98 -11.08 41.10
CA GLY A 83 -3.04 -10.13 41.45
C GLY A 83 -3.35 -10.13 42.95
N VAL A 84 -3.36 -11.30 43.58
CA VAL A 84 -3.62 -11.45 45.02
C VAL A 84 -2.47 -10.87 45.84
N VAL A 85 -1.22 -11.16 45.45
CA VAL A 85 -0.04 -10.59 46.13
C VAL A 85 0.02 -9.07 45.95
N GLN A 86 -0.30 -8.56 44.75
CA GLN A 86 -0.38 -7.11 44.51
C GLN A 86 -1.42 -6.45 45.43
N ALA A 87 -2.61 -7.04 45.57
CA ALA A 87 -3.66 -6.51 46.44
C ALA A 87 -3.26 -6.51 47.92
N PHE A 88 -2.56 -7.56 48.37
CA PHE A 88 -2.01 -7.63 49.73
C PHE A 88 -0.94 -6.56 49.96
N TRP A 89 0.01 -6.40 49.04
CA TRP A 89 1.05 -5.36 49.16
C TRP A 89 0.48 -3.94 49.07
N ASP A 90 -0.57 -3.72 48.28
CA ASP A 90 -1.25 -2.42 48.23
C ASP A 90 -1.91 -2.07 49.57
N LYS A 91 -2.34 -3.07 50.36
CA LYS A 91 -2.91 -2.89 51.70
C LYS A 91 -1.83 -2.67 52.78
N GLU A 92 -0.82 -3.54 52.82
CA GLU A 92 0.23 -3.51 53.84
C GLU A 92 1.28 -2.41 53.60
N PHE A 93 1.56 -2.12 52.33
CA PHE A 93 2.55 -1.13 51.91
C PHE A 93 1.97 -0.16 50.86
N PRO A 94 1.05 0.74 51.26
CA PRO A 94 0.42 1.68 50.34
C PRO A 94 1.45 2.45 49.50
N ASP A 95 1.22 2.50 48.19
CA ASP A 95 2.05 3.19 47.19
C ASP A 95 3.51 2.73 47.03
N MET A 96 3.91 1.63 47.68
CA MET A 96 5.32 1.22 47.72
C MET A 96 5.72 0.29 46.56
N TYR A 97 5.01 -0.82 46.32
CA TYR A 97 5.48 -1.88 45.42
C TYR A 97 4.50 -2.18 44.29
N ARG A 98 5.01 -2.16 43.05
CA ARG A 98 4.28 -2.61 41.86
C ARG A 98 4.95 -3.85 41.29
N ILE A 99 4.22 -4.95 41.23
CA ILE A 99 4.68 -6.20 40.62
C ILE A 99 4.63 -6.07 39.10
N VAL A 100 5.72 -6.46 38.44
CA VAL A 100 5.83 -6.54 36.99
C VAL A 100 6.44 -7.89 36.62
N ALA A 101 5.68 -8.73 35.94
CA ALA A 101 6.15 -10.04 35.51
C ALA A 101 6.49 -10.05 34.02
N PHE A 102 7.55 -10.75 33.67
CA PHE A 102 7.97 -11.00 32.30
C PHE A 102 7.99 -12.50 32.03
N ASP A 103 7.92 -12.88 30.77
CA ASP A 103 8.22 -14.24 30.34
C ASP A 103 9.42 -14.19 29.38
N LEU A 104 10.35 -15.14 29.54
CA LEU A 104 11.59 -15.16 28.78
C LEU A 104 11.33 -15.27 27.27
N VAL A 105 10.26 -15.96 26.87
CA VAL A 105 9.84 -16.09 25.45
C VAL A 105 9.19 -14.79 24.96
N ALA A 106 8.39 -14.13 25.80
CA ALA A 106 7.73 -12.87 25.46
C ALA A 106 8.67 -11.65 25.46
N GLY A 107 9.86 -11.76 26.04
CA GLY A 107 10.90 -10.73 26.06
C GLY A 107 10.51 -9.49 26.89
N LEU A 108 10.71 -8.29 26.33
CA LEU A 108 10.51 -6.98 27.01
C LEU A 108 9.04 -6.61 27.26
N LYS A 109 8.12 -7.51 26.99
CA LYS A 109 6.69 -7.28 27.18
C LYS A 109 6.23 -7.89 28.50
N PRO A 110 5.69 -7.09 29.43
CA PRO A 110 5.19 -7.64 30.69
C PRO A 110 4.01 -8.56 30.47
N THR A 111 4.05 -9.76 31.05
CA THR A 111 2.93 -10.72 31.10
C THR A 111 1.96 -10.41 32.24
N PHE A 112 2.42 -9.70 33.27
CA PHE A 112 1.58 -9.12 34.31
C PHE A 112 2.12 -7.76 34.74
N LYS A 113 1.21 -6.82 35.04
CA LYS A 113 1.55 -5.49 35.51
C LYS A 113 0.50 -5.02 36.52
N GLY A 114 0.94 -4.77 37.75
CA GLY A 114 0.09 -4.18 38.79
C GLY A 114 -0.51 -2.84 38.34
N GLN A 115 -1.74 -2.55 38.79
CA GLN A 115 -2.40 -1.28 38.50
C GLN A 115 -1.85 -0.15 39.38
N GLY A 116 -1.86 1.07 38.84
CA GLY A 116 -1.34 2.23 39.55
C GLY A 116 0.19 2.32 39.52
N MET A 117 0.68 3.51 39.85
CA MET A 117 2.11 3.77 39.99
C MET A 117 2.53 3.57 41.44
N ARG A 118 3.69 2.98 41.64
CA ARG A 118 4.27 2.72 42.96
C ARG A 118 5.73 3.17 42.97
N LYS A 119 6.28 3.35 44.17
CA LYS A 119 7.66 3.83 44.37
C LYS A 119 8.71 2.86 43.81
N TYR A 120 8.47 1.55 43.89
CA TYR A 120 9.38 0.50 43.47
C TYR A 120 8.71 -0.52 42.56
N GLU A 121 9.40 -0.89 41.48
CA GLU A 121 8.99 -1.94 40.57
C GLU A 121 9.65 -3.25 40.99
N VAL A 122 8.83 -4.22 41.40
CA VAL A 122 9.27 -5.56 41.76
C VAL A 122 9.14 -6.44 40.53
N CYS A 123 10.27 -6.66 39.86
CA CYS A 123 10.31 -7.37 38.59
C CYS A 123 10.64 -8.85 38.78
N VAL A 124 9.86 -9.72 38.15
CA VAL A 124 10.08 -11.19 38.13
C VAL A 124 9.99 -11.72 36.70
N ILE A 125 10.66 -12.83 36.42
CA ILE A 125 10.67 -13.45 35.09
C ILE A 125 10.36 -14.94 35.17
N SER A 126 9.47 -15.40 34.28
CA SER A 126 9.14 -16.80 34.07
C SER A 126 10.00 -17.40 32.95
N ASN A 127 10.44 -18.65 33.15
CA ASN A 127 11.01 -19.50 32.11
C ASN A 127 10.46 -20.92 32.29
N ASN A 128 9.61 -21.37 31.36
CA ASN A 128 8.98 -22.70 31.38
C ASN A 128 8.34 -23.07 32.74
N GLY A 129 7.66 -22.12 33.38
CA GLY A 129 6.96 -22.32 34.65
C GLY A 129 7.82 -22.17 35.91
N HIS A 130 9.12 -21.88 35.78
CA HIS A 130 9.99 -21.49 36.90
C HIS A 130 10.16 -19.97 36.94
N TRP A 131 10.16 -19.38 38.14
CA TRP A 131 10.22 -17.94 38.35
C TRP A 131 11.51 -17.49 39.01
N ASP A 132 12.11 -16.42 38.50
CA ASP A 132 13.25 -15.75 39.12
C ASP A 132 12.96 -14.28 39.39
N GLY A 133 13.63 -13.73 40.40
CA GLY A 133 13.62 -12.28 40.62
C GLY A 133 14.51 -11.56 39.63
N MET A 134 14.23 -10.28 39.39
CA MET A 134 15.08 -9.41 38.59
C MET A 134 15.53 -8.22 39.42
N LYS A 135 16.81 -7.85 39.30
CA LYS A 135 17.36 -6.62 39.90
C LYS A 135 16.71 -5.37 39.30
N SER A 136 16.61 -5.34 37.97
CA SER A 136 15.88 -4.33 37.19
C SER A 136 15.67 -4.82 35.75
N VAL A 137 14.65 -4.28 35.07
CA VAL A 137 14.40 -4.56 33.64
C VAL A 137 15.57 -4.12 32.77
N THR A 138 16.16 -2.96 33.08
CA THR A 138 17.27 -2.37 32.31
C THR A 138 18.53 -3.23 32.37
N GLN A 139 18.89 -3.73 33.56
CA GLN A 139 20.06 -4.58 33.72
C GLN A 139 19.85 -5.96 33.10
N PHE A 140 18.66 -6.56 33.29
CA PHE A 140 18.37 -7.89 32.78
C PHE A 140 18.29 -7.95 31.25
N PHE A 141 17.55 -7.03 30.62
CA PHE A 141 17.41 -6.99 29.16
C PHE A 141 18.47 -6.15 28.45
N LYS A 142 19.49 -5.65 29.17
CA LYS A 142 20.53 -4.74 28.65
C LYS A 142 19.96 -3.52 27.88
N VAL A 143 18.89 -2.92 28.39
CA VAL A 143 18.26 -1.72 27.81
C VAL A 143 18.56 -0.48 28.63
N ARG A 144 18.68 0.69 27.99
CA ARG A 144 19.01 1.95 28.67
C ARG A 144 17.95 2.38 29.68
N ASN A 145 16.70 2.52 29.23
CA ASN A 145 15.56 2.77 30.09
C ASN A 145 14.34 2.00 29.58
N PHE A 146 13.47 1.64 30.50
CA PHE A 146 12.19 1.00 30.22
C PHE A 146 11.09 1.73 30.99
N CYS A 147 9.93 1.95 30.35
CA CYS A 147 8.78 2.54 31.01
C CYS A 147 7.69 1.47 31.15
N VAL A 148 7.40 1.04 32.38
CA VAL A 148 6.42 0.00 32.66
C VAL A 148 5.00 0.41 32.30
N SER A 149 4.61 1.67 32.53
CA SER A 149 3.28 2.14 32.10
C SER A 149 3.09 2.15 30.60
N CYS A 150 4.17 2.32 29.85
CA CYS A 150 4.11 2.44 28.39
C CYS A 150 4.54 1.19 27.64
N GLU A 151 5.18 0.25 28.34
CA GLU A 151 5.71 -1.01 27.82
C GLU A 151 6.66 -0.79 26.64
N VAL A 152 7.46 0.29 26.71
CA VAL A 152 8.43 0.64 25.67
C VAL A 152 9.76 1.06 26.28
N THR A 153 10.84 0.78 25.55
CA THR A 153 12.18 1.28 25.85
C THR A 153 12.34 2.71 25.36
N TYR A 154 13.26 3.46 25.99
CA TYR A 154 13.57 4.83 25.57
C TYR A 154 14.99 5.23 25.93
N ASP A 155 15.59 6.09 25.10
CA ASP A 155 16.97 6.56 25.32
C ASP A 155 17.06 7.64 26.39
N ARG A 156 16.14 8.61 26.36
CA ARG A 156 16.12 9.78 27.24
C ARG A 156 14.68 10.18 27.58
N PRO A 157 14.39 10.65 28.81
CA PRO A 157 13.05 11.08 29.21
C PRO A 157 12.40 12.13 28.30
N GLU A 158 13.19 13.05 27.73
CA GLU A 158 12.66 14.11 26.84
C GLU A 158 12.07 13.54 25.54
N LYS A 159 12.59 12.42 25.05
CA LYS A 159 12.17 11.75 23.80
C LYS A 159 11.01 10.78 23.99
N HIS A 160 10.58 10.55 25.23
CA HIS A 160 9.46 9.65 25.53
C HIS A 160 8.11 10.28 25.14
N ARG A 161 7.08 9.45 24.97
CA ARG A 161 5.75 9.88 24.49
C ARG A 161 5.09 10.92 25.42
N MET A 162 4.46 11.94 24.83
CA MET A 162 3.86 13.04 25.58
C MET A 162 2.58 12.63 26.33
N GLU A 163 1.94 11.55 25.89
CA GLU A 163 0.72 10.98 26.49
C GLU A 163 1.03 10.05 27.67
N CYS A 164 2.31 9.83 28.00
CA CYS A 164 2.70 9.00 29.14
C CYS A 164 2.20 9.62 30.45
N LYS A 165 1.42 8.84 31.21
CA LYS A 165 0.84 9.26 32.49
C LYS A 165 1.87 9.42 33.61
N GLU A 166 3.04 8.79 33.47
CA GLU A 166 4.14 8.84 34.44
C GLU A 166 5.21 9.86 34.06
N ARG A 167 4.89 10.79 33.14
CA ARG A 167 5.79 11.81 32.61
C ARG A 167 5.28 13.20 32.88
N CYS A 168 6.13 14.07 33.41
CA CYS A 168 5.83 15.50 33.47
C CYS A 168 5.94 16.15 32.07
N LYS A 169 4.86 16.79 31.60
CA LYS A 169 4.83 17.51 30.31
C LYS A 169 5.75 18.76 30.29
N ASN A 170 6.11 19.27 31.47
CA ASN A 170 6.92 20.48 31.64
C ASN A 170 8.41 20.18 31.75
N CYS A 171 8.83 19.44 32.80
CA CYS A 171 10.24 19.13 33.03
C CYS A 171 10.71 17.79 32.42
N CYS A 172 9.82 17.03 31.76
CA CYS A 172 10.11 15.73 31.12
C CYS A 172 10.63 14.63 32.05
N ARG A 173 10.65 14.86 33.37
CA ARG A 173 10.98 13.83 34.37
C ARG A 173 9.92 12.74 34.39
N MET A 174 10.36 11.53 34.74
CA MET A 174 9.60 10.28 34.65
C MET A 174 9.65 9.57 36.01
N GLY A 175 8.66 8.74 36.30
CA GLY A 175 8.69 7.88 37.48
C GLY A 175 7.70 8.30 38.56
N PHE A 176 7.85 7.71 39.75
CA PHE A 176 6.97 7.95 40.88
C PHE A 176 7.02 9.43 41.28
N GLY A 177 5.85 10.04 41.52
CA GLY A 177 5.72 11.48 41.79
C GLY A 177 5.59 12.36 40.54
N PHE A 178 5.40 11.77 39.34
CA PHE A 178 5.12 12.52 38.11
C PHE A 178 3.76 12.13 37.49
N PRO A 179 3.01 13.08 36.87
CA PRO A 179 3.38 14.47 36.56
C PRO A 179 3.59 15.33 37.81
N CYS A 180 4.43 16.37 37.71
CA CYS A 180 4.69 17.25 38.86
C CYS A 180 3.37 17.80 39.41
N VAL A 181 3.27 17.83 40.74
CA VAL A 181 2.10 18.33 41.46
C VAL A 181 1.95 19.84 41.22
N ASP A 182 0.70 20.30 41.15
CA ASP A 182 0.38 21.72 41.13
C ASP A 182 0.37 22.22 42.58
N GLU A 183 1.31 23.10 42.93
CA GLU A 183 1.43 23.71 44.25
C GLU A 183 0.77 25.10 44.30
N GLY A 184 0.06 25.50 43.24
CA GLY A 184 -0.60 26.80 43.14
C GLY A 184 0.34 27.97 42.83
N VAL A 185 1.65 27.73 42.66
CA VAL A 185 2.66 28.77 42.39
C VAL A 185 2.80 28.99 40.88
N GLU A 186 2.54 30.19 40.35
CA GLU A 186 2.68 30.47 38.91
C GLU A 186 4.06 31.06 38.56
N ILE A 187 4.96 30.22 38.04
CA ILE A 187 6.32 30.63 37.64
C ILE A 187 6.39 30.75 36.12
N TYR A 188 6.87 31.88 35.62
CA TYR A 188 7.03 32.15 34.18
C TYR A 188 8.51 32.10 33.76
N CYS A 189 8.82 31.33 32.72
CA CYS A 189 10.15 31.28 32.13
C CYS A 189 10.28 32.27 30.97
N GLU A 190 11.13 33.28 31.08
CA GLU A 190 11.35 34.29 30.03
C GLU A 190 12.08 33.74 28.80
N GLU A 191 12.93 32.72 28.96
CA GLU A 191 13.70 32.14 27.85
C GLU A 191 12.84 31.28 26.90
N CYS A 192 11.89 30.51 27.45
CA CYS A 192 11.05 29.59 26.68
C CYS A 192 9.57 29.97 26.64
N ASN A 193 9.16 31.02 27.35
CA ASN A 193 7.79 31.54 27.45
C ASN A 193 6.76 30.52 27.99
N ARG A 194 7.19 29.56 28.82
CA ARG A 194 6.32 28.54 29.43
C ARG A 194 5.99 28.89 30.88
N LYS A 195 4.84 28.39 31.34
CA LYS A 195 4.35 28.53 32.72
C LYS A 195 4.52 27.21 33.48
N PHE A 196 4.89 27.31 34.74
CA PHE A 196 5.11 26.20 35.68
C PHE A 196 4.29 26.44 36.95
N ARG A 197 3.94 25.34 37.62
CA ARG A 197 3.04 25.32 38.79
C ARG A 197 3.73 24.91 40.12
N ASN A 198 5.04 24.66 40.06
CA ASN A 198 5.90 24.21 41.15
C ASN A 198 7.35 24.60 40.81
N GLU A 199 8.14 25.00 41.81
CA GLU A 199 9.51 25.51 41.67
C GLU A 199 10.53 24.43 41.25
N GLU A 200 10.42 23.24 41.82
CA GLU A 200 11.23 22.08 41.46
C GLU A 200 11.06 21.69 39.98
N CYS A 201 9.84 21.83 39.45
CA CYS A 201 9.52 21.60 38.04
C CYS A 201 10.21 22.64 37.13
N PHE A 202 10.21 23.91 37.55
CA PHE A 202 10.88 25.00 36.84
C PHE A 202 12.39 24.82 36.81
N GLU A 203 13.02 24.53 37.95
CA GLU A 203 14.47 24.32 38.06
C GLU A 203 14.95 23.09 37.26
N ALA A 204 14.21 21.98 37.36
CA ALA A 204 14.50 20.78 36.56
C ALA A 204 14.33 21.05 35.05
N HIS A 205 13.35 21.86 34.66
CA HIS A 205 13.17 22.31 33.29
C HIS A 205 14.34 23.17 32.80
N LYS A 206 14.78 24.15 33.61
CA LYS A 206 15.84 25.12 33.26
C LYS A 206 17.15 24.40 32.92
N LYS A 207 17.49 23.34 33.66
CA LYS A 207 18.73 22.55 33.47
C LYS A 207 18.82 21.83 32.12
N LYS A 208 17.70 21.33 31.56
CA LYS A 208 17.75 20.41 30.39
C LYS A 208 16.70 20.65 29.30
N VAL A 209 15.52 21.15 29.65
CA VAL A 209 14.36 21.21 28.74
C VAL A 209 14.15 22.59 28.12
N CYS A 210 14.54 23.67 28.82
CA CYS A 210 14.38 25.05 28.35
C CYS A 210 14.94 25.28 26.94
N GLN A 211 16.13 24.77 26.69
CA GLN A 211 16.84 24.88 25.42
C GLN A 211 16.24 24.03 24.30
N LEU A 212 15.33 23.09 24.58
CA LEU A 212 14.80 22.14 23.61
C LEU A 212 13.45 22.55 23.01
N CYS A 213 12.63 23.29 23.77
CA CYS A 213 11.25 23.60 23.38
C CYS A 213 10.83 24.98 23.89
N LYS A 214 10.31 25.82 22.99
CA LYS A 214 9.83 27.17 23.29
C LYS A 214 8.35 27.30 22.95
N LYS A 215 7.67 28.21 23.64
CA LYS A 215 6.31 28.63 23.33
C LYS A 215 6.35 29.94 22.52
N CYS A 216 5.63 29.97 21.41
CA CYS A 216 5.53 31.17 20.58
C CYS A 216 4.67 32.24 21.29
N LYS A 217 5.14 33.49 21.34
CA LYS A 217 4.40 34.61 21.93
C LYS A 217 3.17 35.02 21.11
N LYS A 218 3.21 34.85 19.79
CA LYS A 218 2.11 35.24 18.87
C LYS A 218 0.97 34.23 18.84
N CYS A 219 1.26 32.94 18.63
CA CYS A 219 0.23 31.90 18.44
C CYS A 219 0.09 30.94 19.62
N GLY A 220 0.94 31.03 20.65
CA GLY A 220 0.89 30.15 21.82
C GLY A 220 1.36 28.71 21.59
N ALA A 221 1.75 28.33 20.36
CA ALA A 221 2.18 26.97 20.04
C ALA A 221 3.55 26.63 20.65
N LEU A 222 3.70 25.39 21.09
CA LEU A 222 4.99 24.82 21.50
C LEU A 222 5.73 24.30 20.27
N TYR A 223 7.00 24.68 20.12
CA TYR A 223 7.86 24.24 19.03
C TYR A 223 9.26 23.89 19.54
N ARG A 224 9.95 22.98 18.85
CA ARG A 224 11.34 22.64 19.18
C ARG A 224 12.26 23.75 18.71
N THR A 225 13.23 24.15 19.52
CA THR A 225 14.19 25.23 19.20
C THR A 225 14.99 25.00 17.92
N ARG A 226 15.21 23.74 17.54
CA ARG A 226 15.87 23.36 16.28
C ARG A 226 14.97 23.49 15.04
N ASP A 227 13.65 23.58 15.21
CA ASP A 227 12.69 23.67 14.12
C ASP A 227 12.37 25.17 13.91
N ILE A 228 12.34 25.65 12.66
CA ILE A 228 11.88 27.01 12.34
C ILE A 228 10.36 27.07 12.57
N HIS A 229 9.90 27.94 13.46
CA HIS A 229 8.48 28.11 13.75
C HIS A 229 7.88 29.29 12.97
N THR A 230 6.88 28.99 12.15
CA THR A 230 6.03 29.98 11.48
C THR A 230 4.63 29.92 12.08
N CYS A 231 4.07 31.07 12.49
CA CYS A 231 2.70 31.12 13.01
C CYS A 231 1.68 30.75 11.93
N GLY A 232 0.67 29.94 12.27
CA GLY A 232 -0.35 29.45 11.34
C GLY A 232 0.00 28.13 10.66
N GLU A 233 1.26 27.69 10.70
CA GLU A 233 1.67 26.39 10.17
C GLU A 233 1.50 25.28 11.21
N LYS A 234 0.99 24.12 10.77
CA LYS A 234 0.91 22.91 11.57
C LYS A 234 1.79 21.83 10.96
N PHE A 235 2.41 21.00 11.79
CA PHE A 235 3.13 19.84 11.29
C PHE A 235 2.15 18.86 10.66
N CYS A 236 2.24 18.69 9.35
CA CYS A 236 1.41 17.74 8.62
C CYS A 236 2.07 16.36 8.65
N LYS A 237 1.42 15.38 9.29
CA LYS A 237 1.88 13.98 9.32
C LYS A 237 1.85 13.30 7.94
N ARG A 238 1.21 13.90 6.93
CA ARG A 238 1.12 13.35 5.56
C ARG A 238 2.37 13.67 4.75
N CYS A 239 2.69 14.96 4.59
CA CYS A 239 3.88 15.40 3.84
C CYS A 239 5.14 15.50 4.72
N MET A 240 4.99 15.40 6.04
CA MET A 240 6.04 15.51 7.06
C MET A 240 6.72 16.89 7.08
N VAL A 241 5.97 17.95 6.79
CA VAL A 241 6.42 19.35 6.73
C VAL A 241 5.43 20.24 7.50
N TYR A 242 5.91 21.36 8.04
CA TYR A 242 5.06 22.41 8.60
C TYR A 242 4.51 23.26 7.47
N HIS A 243 3.19 23.37 7.38
CA HIS A 243 2.53 24.28 6.44
C HIS A 243 1.13 24.65 6.95
N PRO A 244 0.50 25.72 6.43
CA PRO A 244 -0.91 26.04 6.67
C PRO A 244 -1.83 24.94 6.15
N GLU A 245 -3.10 24.90 6.58
CA GLU A 245 -4.04 23.90 6.07
C GLU A 245 -4.14 23.91 4.53
N ARG A 246 -4.32 22.73 3.92
CA ARG A 246 -4.44 22.53 2.45
C ARG A 246 -3.19 22.80 1.60
N GLN A 247 -2.00 22.90 2.21
CA GLN A 247 -0.72 23.06 1.48
C GLN A 247 0.18 21.82 1.52
N CYS A 248 -0.41 20.63 1.40
CA CYS A 248 0.38 19.40 1.28
C CYS A 248 0.93 19.28 -0.14
N PHE A 249 2.23 19.08 -0.30
CA PHE A 249 2.85 18.84 -1.61
C PHE A 249 3.67 17.55 -1.60
N ILE A 250 3.78 16.92 -2.78
CA ILE A 250 4.64 15.76 -2.98
C ILE A 250 6.09 16.20 -2.71
N LYS A 251 6.75 15.46 -1.83
CA LYS A 251 8.09 15.84 -1.35
C LYS A 251 9.17 15.45 -2.35
N LYS A 252 10.14 16.35 -2.59
CA LYS A 252 11.36 16.04 -3.32
C LYS A 252 12.17 14.94 -2.60
N THR A 253 12.61 13.93 -3.34
CA THR A 253 13.44 12.85 -2.77
C THR A 253 14.89 13.30 -2.72
N LYS A 254 15.53 13.22 -1.54
CA LYS A 254 16.97 13.47 -1.42
C LYS A 254 17.74 12.23 -1.88
N ILE A 255 18.66 12.41 -2.83
CA ILE A 255 19.60 11.38 -3.26
C ILE A 255 20.66 11.24 -2.15
N ARG A 256 20.89 10.01 -1.69
CA ARG A 256 21.93 9.73 -0.69
C ARG A 256 23.18 9.29 -1.45
N PRO A 257 24.29 10.06 -1.41
CA PRO A 257 25.48 9.78 -2.22
C PRO A 257 26.18 8.47 -1.80
N ASN A 258 26.11 8.09 -0.52
CA ASN A 258 26.69 6.85 -0.03
C ASN A 258 25.59 5.81 0.21
N LEU A 259 25.56 4.78 -0.63
CA LEU A 259 24.68 3.63 -0.46
C LEU A 259 25.29 2.68 0.58
N PRO A 260 24.58 2.34 1.66
CA PRO A 260 25.05 1.31 2.59
C PRO A 260 25.08 -0.04 1.89
N ARG A 261 26.18 -0.78 2.08
CA ARG A 261 26.42 -2.14 1.57
C ARG A 261 25.23 -3.05 1.87
N TYR A 262 24.78 -3.85 0.90
CA TYR A 262 23.69 -4.80 1.06
C TYR A 262 23.93 -6.08 0.25
N ARG A 263 23.31 -7.19 0.68
CA ARG A 263 23.32 -8.48 -0.03
C ARG A 263 22.09 -8.59 -0.93
N ILE A 264 22.23 -9.33 -2.02
CA ILE A 264 21.15 -9.74 -2.94
C ILE A 264 21.12 -11.26 -2.86
N VAL A 265 19.96 -11.82 -2.51
CA VAL A 265 19.72 -13.26 -2.51
C VAL A 265 18.68 -13.55 -3.59
N ALA A 266 19.04 -14.39 -4.54
CA ALA A 266 18.11 -15.02 -5.47
C ALA A 266 17.93 -16.45 -4.98
N TYR A 267 16.70 -16.92 -4.88
CA TYR A 267 16.42 -18.31 -4.56
C TYR A 267 15.19 -18.76 -5.32
N ASP A 268 15.12 -20.06 -5.52
CA ASP A 268 13.95 -20.74 -6.05
C ASP A 268 13.75 -22.04 -5.28
N LEU A 269 12.51 -22.53 -5.28
CA LEU A 269 12.16 -23.76 -4.59
C LEU A 269 11.20 -24.59 -5.42
N GLU A 270 11.37 -25.91 -5.31
CA GLU A 270 10.49 -26.88 -5.93
C GLU A 270 9.71 -27.63 -4.86
N THR A 271 8.49 -28.05 -5.22
CA THR A 271 7.58 -28.70 -4.29
C THR A 271 7.08 -30.03 -4.85
N THR A 272 6.90 -31.00 -3.95
CA THR A 272 6.09 -32.20 -4.21
C THR A 272 4.72 -32.03 -3.58
N VAL A 273 3.71 -32.72 -4.10
CA VAL A 273 2.38 -32.77 -3.48
C VAL A 273 2.26 -34.05 -2.66
N LEU A 274 2.08 -33.90 -1.34
CA LEU A 274 1.82 -35.01 -0.42
C LEU A 274 0.50 -34.74 0.31
N ASN A 275 -0.48 -35.66 0.19
CA ASN A 275 -1.80 -35.52 0.81
C ASN A 275 -2.57 -34.22 0.47
N GLY A 276 -2.30 -33.64 -0.71
CA GLY A 276 -2.90 -32.37 -1.13
C GLY A 276 -2.18 -31.12 -0.63
N GLU A 277 -1.08 -31.27 0.12
CA GLU A 277 -0.23 -30.18 0.58
C GLU A 277 1.06 -30.11 -0.25
N HIS A 278 1.50 -28.89 -0.58
CA HIS A 278 2.77 -28.64 -1.26
C HIS A 278 3.91 -28.61 -0.24
N LEU A 279 4.82 -29.58 -0.32
CA LEU A 279 6.01 -29.67 0.54
C LEU A 279 7.25 -29.33 -0.28
N PRO A 280 8.04 -28.32 0.12
CA PRO A 280 9.32 -28.01 -0.51
C PRO A 280 10.27 -29.20 -0.42
N ASN A 281 10.72 -29.70 -1.58
CA ASN A 281 11.66 -30.83 -1.65
C ASN A 281 13.06 -30.42 -2.15
N LEU A 282 13.18 -29.23 -2.73
CA LEU A 282 14.46 -28.64 -3.09
C LEU A 282 14.40 -27.11 -2.94
N VAL A 283 15.48 -26.53 -2.42
CA VAL A 283 15.71 -25.07 -2.42
C VAL A 283 17.08 -24.80 -3.01
N SER A 284 17.17 -23.95 -4.03
CA SER A 284 18.45 -23.44 -4.53
C SER A 284 18.54 -21.94 -4.28
N ALA A 285 19.71 -21.44 -3.92
CA ALA A 285 19.94 -20.04 -3.63
C ALA A 285 21.33 -19.55 -4.05
N ALA A 286 21.40 -18.30 -4.47
CA ALA A 286 22.63 -17.57 -4.78
C ALA A 286 22.68 -16.25 -4.04
N VAL A 287 23.85 -15.89 -3.52
CA VAL A 287 24.10 -14.64 -2.80
C VAL A 287 25.21 -13.81 -3.45
N THR A 288 24.97 -12.51 -3.57
CA THR A 288 26.01 -11.53 -3.90
C THR A 288 25.80 -10.25 -3.12
N CYS A 289 26.67 -9.26 -3.26
CA CYS A 289 26.50 -7.96 -2.63
C CYS A 289 26.57 -6.80 -3.62
N SER A 290 26.14 -5.64 -3.16
CA SER A 290 26.14 -4.38 -3.92
C SER A 290 27.52 -3.93 -4.40
N VAL A 291 28.60 -4.51 -3.87
CA VAL A 291 30.00 -4.23 -4.20
C VAL A 291 30.58 -5.27 -5.15
N CYS A 292 30.36 -6.56 -4.89
CA CYS A 292 30.92 -7.64 -5.73
C CYS A 292 30.23 -7.77 -7.08
N VAL A 293 28.93 -7.45 -7.17
CA VAL A 293 28.15 -7.50 -8.43
C VAL A 293 28.34 -8.83 -9.21
N GLY A 294 28.42 -9.94 -8.48
CA GLY A 294 28.62 -11.28 -9.06
C GLY A 294 30.07 -11.72 -9.29
N GLU A 295 31.07 -10.90 -8.97
CA GLU A 295 32.48 -11.33 -9.04
C GLU A 295 32.86 -12.25 -7.85
N GLU A 296 33.59 -13.33 -8.16
CA GLU A 296 34.17 -14.26 -7.18
C GLU A 296 35.39 -13.64 -6.47
N LYS A 297 35.14 -12.67 -5.60
CA LYS A 297 36.14 -12.07 -4.70
C LYS A 297 35.84 -12.39 -3.25
N GLU A 298 36.89 -12.52 -2.43
CA GLU A 298 36.79 -12.50 -0.97
C GLU A 298 36.14 -11.18 -0.55
N CYS A 299 35.07 -11.27 0.25
CA CYS A 299 34.28 -10.10 0.60
C CYS A 299 33.64 -10.29 1.97
N GLU A 300 34.01 -9.40 2.91
CA GLU A 300 33.43 -9.34 4.25
C GLU A 300 31.90 -9.25 4.25
N ILE A 301 31.32 -8.67 3.19
CA ILE A 301 29.87 -8.57 3.03
C ILE A 301 29.30 -9.89 2.53
N CYS A 302 29.93 -10.60 1.59
CA CYS A 302 29.37 -11.86 1.09
C CYS A 302 29.59 -13.03 2.06
N GLY A 303 30.55 -12.91 2.98
CA GLY A 303 30.94 -13.98 3.90
C GLY A 303 31.95 -14.95 3.28
N GLU A 304 32.55 -15.77 4.13
CA GLU A 304 33.38 -16.91 3.73
C GLU A 304 32.46 -18.12 3.45
N GLY A 305 32.57 -18.73 2.25
CA GLY A 305 31.78 -19.90 1.87
C GLY A 305 31.19 -19.85 0.45
N PRO A 306 30.43 -20.89 0.05
CA PRO A 306 29.86 -20.99 -1.30
C PRO A 306 28.82 -19.90 -1.55
N LYS A 307 28.97 -19.17 -2.66
CA LYS A 307 28.02 -18.11 -3.07
C LYS A 307 26.74 -18.66 -3.70
N ARG A 308 26.69 -19.97 -3.94
CA ARG A 308 25.54 -20.73 -4.41
C ARG A 308 25.41 -21.97 -3.53
N MET A 309 24.19 -22.29 -3.14
CA MET A 309 23.89 -23.44 -2.29
C MET A 309 22.58 -24.07 -2.75
N THR A 310 22.51 -25.39 -2.70
CA THR A 310 21.29 -26.15 -2.98
C THR A 310 21.07 -27.13 -1.84
N TRP A 311 19.83 -27.25 -1.37
CA TRP A 311 19.40 -28.21 -0.35
C TRP A 311 18.31 -29.07 -0.96
N SER A 312 18.51 -30.38 -1.00
CA SER A 312 17.59 -31.32 -1.66
C SER A 312 17.28 -32.52 -0.78
N MET A 313 16.01 -32.91 -0.75
CA MET A 313 15.60 -34.19 -0.13
C MET A 313 16.24 -35.39 -0.85
N ALA A 314 16.54 -35.28 -2.15
CA ALA A 314 17.26 -36.33 -2.90
C ALA A 314 18.69 -36.54 -2.39
N GLU A 315 19.28 -35.52 -1.76
CA GLU A 315 20.64 -35.55 -1.18
C GLU A 315 20.62 -35.86 0.33
N GLY A 316 19.47 -36.25 0.88
CA GLY A 316 19.32 -36.61 2.29
C GLY A 316 19.03 -35.45 3.24
N VAL A 317 18.74 -34.25 2.73
CA VAL A 317 18.32 -33.12 3.57
C VAL A 317 16.86 -33.32 4.01
N ILE A 318 16.65 -33.46 5.33
CA ILE A 318 15.32 -33.73 5.91
C ILE A 318 14.37 -32.55 5.71
N ASP A 319 14.85 -31.33 5.89
CA ASP A 319 14.08 -30.09 5.71
C ASP A 319 14.91 -29.03 4.96
N PRO A 320 14.76 -28.96 3.62
CA PRO A 320 15.43 -27.96 2.80
C PRO A 320 15.10 -26.52 3.20
N MET A 321 13.89 -26.25 3.70
CA MET A 321 13.46 -24.90 4.05
C MET A 321 14.09 -24.42 5.35
N SER A 322 14.13 -25.25 6.40
CA SER A 322 14.81 -24.87 7.64
C SER A 322 16.30 -24.64 7.39
N SER A 323 16.93 -25.49 6.58
CA SER A 323 18.35 -25.34 6.21
C SER A 323 18.63 -24.04 5.44
N PHE A 324 17.74 -23.69 4.51
CA PHE A 324 17.78 -22.42 3.78
C PHE A 324 17.52 -21.21 4.69
N VAL A 325 16.54 -21.29 5.59
CA VAL A 325 16.22 -20.23 6.55
C VAL A 325 17.39 -20.02 7.50
N ASP A 326 18.04 -21.07 7.99
CA ASP A 326 19.25 -20.94 8.83
C ASP A 326 20.40 -20.27 8.06
N TRP A 327 20.57 -20.60 6.78
CA TRP A 327 21.53 -19.94 5.90
C TRP A 327 21.19 -18.45 5.65
N ILE A 328 19.89 -18.11 5.57
CA ILE A 328 19.40 -16.74 5.42
C ILE A 328 19.34 -15.98 6.76
N MET A 329 19.11 -16.58 7.92
CA MET A 329 18.81 -15.82 9.15
C MET A 329 20.02 -15.08 9.74
N GLY A 330 21.16 -15.11 9.05
CA GLY A 330 22.13 -14.00 9.03
C GLY A 330 21.68 -12.79 8.19
N ASP A 331 20.60 -12.09 8.58
CA ASP A 331 20.10 -10.77 8.11
C ASP A 331 19.82 -10.54 6.59
N PHE A 332 18.58 -10.70 6.08
CA PHE A 332 18.24 -10.42 4.64
C PHE A 332 16.80 -9.97 4.29
N TRP A 333 16.64 -9.50 3.03
CA TRP A 333 15.39 -9.08 2.31
C TRP A 333 15.47 -9.45 0.80
N LEU A 334 14.32 -9.57 0.07
CA LEU A 334 14.22 -10.19 -1.27
C LEU A 334 13.35 -9.50 -2.34
N LEU A 335 13.61 -9.75 -3.65
CA LEU A 335 12.84 -9.28 -4.83
C LEU A 335 13.00 -10.08 -6.16
N SER A 336 11.89 -10.28 -6.90
CA SER A 336 11.66 -9.94 -8.35
C SER A 336 10.29 -10.48 -8.87
N GLN A 337 9.72 -9.89 -9.92
CA GLN A 337 8.51 -10.37 -10.66
C GLN A 337 8.71 -10.21 -12.18
N ASN A 338 9.00 -11.31 -12.88
CA ASN A 338 8.87 -11.54 -14.34
C ASN A 338 8.96 -13.06 -14.59
N PRO A 339 8.37 -13.61 -15.68
CA PRO A 339 8.61 -15.00 -16.07
C PRO A 339 10.10 -15.23 -16.41
N LEU A 340 10.74 -16.22 -15.78
CA LEU A 340 12.19 -16.45 -15.91
C LEU A 340 12.64 -16.76 -17.36
N ALA A 341 11.82 -17.47 -18.13
CA ALA A 341 12.18 -17.97 -19.46
C ALA A 341 12.53 -16.86 -20.48
N GLU A 342 11.99 -15.65 -20.31
CA GLU A 342 12.22 -14.53 -21.24
C GLU A 342 13.44 -13.66 -20.87
N LEU A 343 13.97 -13.79 -19.65
CA LEU A 343 15.01 -12.90 -19.13
C LEU A 343 16.37 -13.03 -19.83
N PRO A 344 16.89 -14.23 -20.15
CA PRO A 344 18.19 -14.37 -20.81
C PRO A 344 18.25 -13.65 -22.16
N LYS A 345 17.22 -13.83 -23.00
CA LYS A 345 17.09 -13.18 -24.31
C LYS A 345 16.91 -11.67 -24.17
N THR A 346 16.07 -11.24 -23.23
CA THR A 346 15.71 -9.82 -23.09
C THR A 346 16.83 -8.97 -22.52
N LEU A 347 17.69 -9.55 -21.66
CA LEU A 347 18.78 -8.84 -20.98
C LEU A 347 20.18 -9.15 -21.53
N GLU A 348 20.27 -9.97 -22.59
CA GLU A 348 21.54 -10.43 -23.17
C GLU A 348 22.44 -11.06 -22.09
N LEU A 349 21.92 -12.09 -21.43
CA LEU A 349 22.68 -12.87 -20.44
C LEU A 349 23.40 -14.02 -21.16
N ASP A 350 24.69 -14.18 -20.88
CA ASP A 350 25.51 -15.29 -21.38
C ASP A 350 25.31 -16.54 -20.51
N ILE A 351 24.08 -17.06 -20.49
CA ILE A 351 23.64 -18.20 -19.67
C ILE A 351 22.79 -19.12 -20.57
N PRO A 352 22.91 -20.45 -20.45
CA PRO A 352 22.08 -21.40 -21.20
C PRO A 352 20.58 -21.12 -21.06
N ALA A 353 19.81 -21.42 -22.12
CA ALA A 353 18.36 -21.27 -22.11
C ALA A 353 17.70 -22.14 -21.03
N LYS A 354 16.53 -21.70 -20.52
CA LYS A 354 15.77 -22.43 -19.50
C LYS A 354 15.50 -23.87 -19.97
N LEU A 355 15.81 -24.85 -19.13
CA LEU A 355 15.58 -26.28 -19.38
C LEU A 355 14.10 -26.62 -19.22
N TYR A 356 13.61 -27.66 -19.89
CA TYR A 356 12.26 -28.19 -19.67
C TYR A 356 12.28 -29.21 -18.52
N PHE A 357 11.27 -29.17 -17.64
CA PHE A 357 11.23 -30.03 -16.45
C PHE A 357 9.91 -30.82 -16.33
N PRO A 358 9.94 -32.13 -16.02
CA PRO A 358 8.74 -32.97 -15.91
C PRO A 358 8.06 -32.78 -14.54
N HIS A 359 7.28 -31.70 -14.41
CA HIS A 359 6.61 -31.31 -13.16
C HIS A 359 5.77 -32.43 -12.50
N LYS A 360 5.07 -33.28 -13.27
CA LYS A 360 4.27 -34.38 -12.68
C LYS A 360 5.10 -35.57 -12.24
N TYR A 361 6.34 -35.69 -12.72
CA TYR A 361 7.27 -36.74 -12.33
C TYR A 361 7.99 -36.40 -11.00
N ASN A 362 7.93 -35.14 -10.54
CA ASN A 362 8.50 -34.68 -9.27
C ASN A 362 7.74 -35.24 -8.06
N LYS A 363 8.08 -36.46 -7.65
CA LYS A 363 7.52 -37.17 -6.49
C LYS A 363 8.63 -37.77 -5.67
N ASN A 364 8.50 -37.74 -4.34
CA ASN A 364 9.52 -38.30 -3.44
C ASN A 364 9.81 -39.79 -3.70
N ALA A 365 8.81 -40.54 -4.19
CA ALA A 365 8.96 -41.95 -4.55
C ALA A 365 9.89 -42.20 -5.75
N ASN A 366 10.14 -41.17 -6.57
CA ASN A 366 10.94 -41.27 -7.79
C ASN A 366 12.41 -40.85 -7.58
N PHE A 367 12.79 -40.37 -6.39
CA PHE A 367 14.18 -40.02 -6.10
C PHE A 367 15.10 -41.24 -6.05
N GLY A 368 16.28 -41.14 -6.67
CA GLY A 368 17.25 -42.24 -6.73
C GLY A 368 16.94 -43.31 -7.78
N ILE A 369 15.87 -43.13 -8.58
CA ILE A 369 15.55 -43.97 -9.73
C ILE A 369 16.19 -43.38 -10.98
N ARG A 370 16.97 -44.19 -11.71
CA ARG A 370 17.54 -43.83 -13.02
C ARG A 370 16.69 -44.42 -14.14
N LEU A 371 16.21 -43.57 -15.03
CA LEU A 371 15.53 -43.95 -16.26
C LEU A 371 16.51 -43.91 -17.44
N PRO A 372 16.42 -44.87 -18.38
CA PRO A 372 17.26 -44.87 -19.58
C PRO A 372 16.85 -43.83 -20.63
N HIS A 373 15.65 -43.26 -20.50
CA HIS A 373 15.08 -42.25 -21.39
C HIS A 373 14.32 -41.20 -20.57
N LEU A 374 13.92 -40.09 -21.20
CA LEU A 374 13.13 -39.04 -20.55
C LEU A 374 11.76 -39.56 -20.03
N PRO A 375 11.21 -38.97 -18.96
CA PRO A 375 9.84 -39.24 -18.50
C PRO A 375 8.80 -38.92 -19.58
N PRO A 376 7.58 -39.48 -19.51
CA PRO A 376 6.53 -39.22 -20.49
C PRO A 376 6.28 -37.73 -20.75
N LEU A 377 6.08 -37.34 -22.01
CA LEU A 377 5.80 -35.94 -22.41
C LEU A 377 4.63 -35.32 -21.62
N THR A 378 3.63 -36.11 -21.22
CA THR A 378 2.50 -35.67 -20.39
C THR A 378 2.90 -35.11 -19.03
N ASP A 379 4.08 -35.49 -18.52
CA ASP A 379 4.62 -35.03 -17.24
C ASP A 379 5.25 -33.64 -17.33
N TYR A 380 5.54 -33.16 -18.55
CA TYR A 380 5.99 -31.79 -18.86
C TYR A 380 4.83 -30.80 -19.04
N CYS A 381 3.58 -31.26 -18.90
CA CYS A 381 2.36 -30.42 -18.97
C CYS A 381 2.23 -29.59 -20.27
N PRO A 382 2.28 -30.20 -21.47
CA PRO A 382 2.17 -29.48 -22.75
C PRO A 382 0.86 -28.69 -22.87
N ASP A 383 -0.24 -29.17 -22.29
CA ASP A 383 -1.56 -28.51 -22.30
C ASP A 383 -1.55 -27.12 -21.64
N ASN A 384 -0.57 -26.84 -20.77
CA ASN A 384 -0.44 -25.56 -20.07
C ASN A 384 0.46 -24.55 -20.84
N LEU A 385 1.05 -24.96 -21.96
CA LEU A 385 1.95 -24.12 -22.75
C LEU A 385 1.22 -23.48 -23.94
N ARG A 386 1.71 -22.32 -24.38
CA ARG A 386 1.25 -21.72 -25.65
C ARG A 386 1.71 -22.59 -26.82
N GLU A 387 0.93 -22.62 -27.90
CA GLU A 387 1.15 -23.45 -29.09
C GLU A 387 2.60 -23.40 -29.62
N GLU A 388 3.18 -22.20 -29.75
CA GLU A 388 4.58 -22.02 -30.19
C GLU A 388 5.61 -22.63 -29.22
N THR A 389 5.34 -22.58 -27.91
CA THR A 389 6.23 -23.15 -26.89
C THR A 389 6.06 -24.66 -26.79
N CYS A 390 4.84 -25.16 -26.98
CA CYS A 390 4.55 -26.59 -27.05
C CYS A 390 5.29 -27.23 -28.23
N ALA A 391 5.27 -26.61 -29.42
CA ALA A 391 6.01 -27.09 -30.58
C ALA A 391 7.54 -27.16 -30.33
N LYS A 392 8.09 -26.19 -29.57
CA LYS A 392 9.52 -26.20 -29.19
C LYS A 392 9.83 -27.30 -28.16
N LEU A 393 8.93 -27.53 -27.20
CA LEU A 393 9.05 -28.63 -26.23
C LEU A 393 9.03 -29.98 -26.93
N GLU A 394 8.07 -30.23 -27.83
CA GLU A 394 7.94 -31.49 -28.55
C GLU A 394 9.18 -31.78 -29.41
N LYS A 395 9.69 -30.76 -30.10
CA LYS A 395 10.93 -30.88 -30.86
C LYS A 395 12.11 -31.25 -29.97
N TRP A 396 12.30 -30.53 -28.87
CA TRP A 396 13.37 -30.80 -27.91
C TRP A 396 13.23 -32.20 -27.28
N TYR A 397 12.01 -32.60 -26.91
CA TYR A 397 11.73 -33.89 -26.30
C TYR A 397 12.11 -35.04 -27.23
N ASN A 398 11.72 -34.96 -28.51
CA ASN A 398 12.06 -35.98 -29.51
C ASN A 398 13.58 -36.04 -29.77
N GLU A 399 14.26 -34.89 -29.78
CA GLU A 399 15.72 -34.82 -29.97
C GLU A 399 16.51 -35.37 -28.76
N ASN A 400 15.93 -35.32 -27.55
CA ASN A 400 16.60 -35.69 -26.30
C ASN A 400 15.99 -36.94 -25.63
N TYR A 401 15.06 -37.66 -26.28
CA TYR A 401 14.31 -38.74 -25.62
C TYR A 401 15.22 -39.82 -25.02
N GLU A 402 16.30 -40.17 -25.72
CA GLU A 402 17.26 -41.22 -25.32
C GLU A 402 18.25 -40.80 -24.22
N THR A 403 18.12 -39.61 -23.65
CA THR A 403 19.01 -39.19 -22.56
C THR A 403 18.63 -39.85 -21.24
N GLU A 404 19.61 -40.39 -20.52
CA GLU A 404 19.44 -40.91 -19.16
C GLU A 404 18.87 -39.81 -18.24
N PHE A 405 17.88 -40.17 -17.42
CA PHE A 405 17.19 -39.24 -16.54
C PHE A 405 17.22 -39.74 -15.09
N GLU A 406 17.72 -38.90 -14.19
CA GLU A 406 17.59 -39.07 -12.73
C GLU A 406 16.95 -37.80 -12.16
N LEU A 407 15.88 -37.99 -11.38
CA LEU A 407 15.04 -36.89 -10.93
C LEU A 407 15.80 -35.91 -10.03
N GLY A 408 16.59 -36.40 -9.08
CA GLY A 408 17.34 -35.54 -8.14
C GLY A 408 18.34 -34.63 -8.85
N GLU A 409 19.13 -35.18 -9.78
CA GLU A 409 20.12 -34.48 -10.58
C GLU A 409 19.47 -33.44 -11.50
N GLN A 410 18.42 -33.82 -12.22
CA GLN A 410 17.73 -32.91 -13.15
C GLN A 410 16.98 -31.79 -12.42
N LEU A 411 16.34 -32.10 -11.27
CA LEU A 411 15.68 -31.10 -10.42
C LEU A 411 16.69 -30.09 -9.89
N ARG A 412 17.88 -30.54 -9.47
CA ARG A 412 18.99 -29.69 -9.02
C ARG A 412 19.48 -28.77 -10.13
N ILE A 413 19.78 -29.32 -11.31
CA ILE A 413 20.26 -28.54 -12.48
C ILE A 413 19.22 -27.50 -12.90
N TYR A 414 17.95 -27.87 -12.94
CA TYR A 414 16.86 -26.97 -13.31
C TYR A 414 16.73 -25.80 -12.34
N CYS A 415 16.66 -26.07 -11.03
CA CYS A 415 16.50 -25.04 -10.01
C CYS A 415 17.74 -24.13 -9.89
N GLU A 416 18.95 -24.69 -9.97
CA GLU A 416 20.20 -23.91 -9.99
C GLU A 416 20.28 -22.98 -11.21
N SER A 417 19.81 -23.45 -12.37
CA SER A 417 19.73 -22.64 -13.59
C SER A 417 18.77 -21.47 -13.43
N ASP A 418 17.57 -21.71 -12.88
CA ASP A 418 16.57 -20.67 -12.63
C ASP A 418 17.12 -19.58 -11.68
N VAL A 419 17.79 -19.98 -10.59
CA VAL A 419 18.46 -19.06 -9.66
C VAL A 419 19.59 -18.27 -10.33
N ALA A 420 20.39 -18.91 -11.17
CA ALA A 420 21.47 -18.24 -11.90
C ALA A 420 20.93 -17.20 -12.89
N ILE A 421 19.88 -17.54 -13.64
CA ILE A 421 19.18 -16.63 -14.57
C ILE A 421 18.61 -15.44 -13.80
N LEU A 422 17.92 -15.69 -12.67
CA LEU A 422 17.32 -14.65 -11.85
C LEU A 422 18.38 -13.68 -11.30
N MET A 423 19.47 -14.21 -10.74
CA MET A 423 20.57 -13.39 -10.21
C MET A 423 21.20 -12.53 -11.31
N ALA A 424 21.55 -13.13 -12.44
CA ALA A 424 22.16 -12.42 -13.56
C ALA A 424 21.23 -11.34 -14.14
N ALA A 425 19.93 -11.63 -14.23
CA ALA A 425 18.92 -10.68 -14.67
C ALA A 425 18.83 -9.46 -13.73
N VAL A 426 18.77 -9.68 -12.41
CA VAL A 426 18.73 -8.60 -11.41
C VAL A 426 20.00 -7.75 -11.48
N LEU A 427 21.18 -8.38 -11.60
CA LEU A 427 22.45 -7.67 -11.69
C LEU A 427 22.57 -6.84 -12.98
N LYS A 428 22.21 -7.41 -14.14
CA LYS A 428 22.20 -6.70 -15.43
C LYS A 428 21.19 -5.55 -15.39
N PHE A 429 19.98 -5.78 -14.90
CA PHE A 429 18.95 -4.75 -14.76
C PHE A 429 19.42 -3.60 -13.87
N ARG A 430 20.03 -3.91 -12.72
CA ARG A 430 20.65 -2.93 -11.82
C ARG A 430 21.74 -2.12 -12.52
N LYS A 431 22.66 -2.77 -13.25
CA LYS A 431 23.74 -2.11 -13.98
C LYS A 431 23.21 -1.14 -15.03
N LEU A 432 22.27 -1.59 -15.87
CA LEU A 432 21.66 -0.77 -16.92
C LEU A 432 20.87 0.41 -16.34
N PHE A 433 20.08 0.19 -15.29
CA PHE A 433 19.30 1.24 -14.63
C PHE A 433 20.19 2.29 -13.94
N LEU A 434 21.28 1.86 -13.30
CA LEU A 434 22.30 2.76 -12.76
C LEU A 434 23.01 3.54 -13.86
N GLY A 435 23.27 2.94 -15.02
CA GLY A 435 23.84 3.63 -16.18
C GLY A 435 22.97 4.81 -16.65
N ILE A 436 21.64 4.64 -16.63
CA ILE A 436 20.68 5.69 -17.01
C ILE A 436 20.58 6.78 -15.94
N THR A 437 20.41 6.38 -14.68
CA THR A 437 20.10 7.33 -13.60
C THR A 437 21.33 7.94 -12.94
N LYS A 438 22.50 7.31 -13.09
CA LYS A 438 23.82 7.61 -12.50
C LYS A 438 23.94 7.47 -10.98
N ASP A 439 22.86 7.69 -10.22
CA ASP A 439 22.89 7.81 -8.76
C ASP A 439 21.74 7.08 -8.03
N MET A 440 20.88 6.34 -8.76
CA MET A 440 19.73 5.65 -8.19
C MET A 440 19.81 4.13 -8.38
N ASP A 441 20.14 3.44 -7.29
CA ASP A 441 20.12 1.99 -7.26
C ASP A 441 18.68 1.45 -7.19
N VAL A 442 18.29 0.66 -8.19
CA VAL A 442 16.93 0.13 -8.29
C VAL A 442 16.56 -0.79 -7.12
N VAL A 443 17.46 -1.68 -6.71
CA VAL A 443 17.20 -2.69 -5.68
C VAL A 443 17.08 -2.04 -4.30
N LYS A 444 17.92 -1.02 -4.03
CA LYS A 444 17.88 -0.32 -2.74
C LYS A 444 16.67 0.60 -2.61
N ASN A 445 16.30 1.26 -3.71
CA ASN A 445 15.32 2.34 -3.64
C ASN A 445 13.89 1.83 -3.77
N SER A 446 13.61 0.69 -4.38
CA SER A 446 12.23 0.22 -4.47
C SER A 446 12.16 -1.26 -4.81
N VAL A 447 11.14 -1.91 -4.26
CA VAL A 447 10.73 -3.26 -4.64
C VAL A 447 10.04 -3.33 -6.02
N THR A 448 9.60 -2.20 -6.55
CA THR A 448 8.94 -2.12 -7.84
C THR A 448 9.60 -1.11 -8.75
N ILE A 449 9.61 -1.37 -10.05
CA ILE A 449 10.08 -0.42 -11.07
C ILE A 449 9.33 0.91 -10.96
N ALA A 450 8.00 0.84 -10.82
CA ALA A 450 7.13 1.99 -10.61
C ALA A 450 7.54 2.84 -9.37
N GLY A 451 7.97 2.20 -8.29
CA GLY A 451 8.42 2.90 -7.09
C GLY A 451 9.80 3.57 -7.25
N VAL A 452 10.74 2.96 -7.99
CA VAL A 452 12.05 3.60 -8.24
C VAL A 452 11.91 4.75 -9.23
N VAL A 453 11.11 4.60 -10.30
CA VAL A 453 10.94 5.68 -11.30
C VAL A 453 10.23 6.89 -10.70
N MET A 454 9.28 6.67 -9.78
CA MET A 454 8.69 7.75 -8.98
C MET A 454 9.72 8.43 -8.07
N LYS A 455 10.69 7.69 -7.50
CA LYS A 455 11.79 8.29 -6.75
C LYS A 455 12.74 9.08 -7.64
N VAL A 456 13.05 8.59 -8.84
CA VAL A 456 13.84 9.29 -9.87
C VAL A 456 13.16 10.60 -10.26
N PHE A 457 11.86 10.54 -10.60
CA PHE A 457 11.02 11.73 -10.88
C PHE A 457 11.12 12.76 -9.74
N ARG A 458 10.83 12.31 -8.51
CA ARG A 458 10.86 13.16 -7.32
C ARG A 458 12.24 13.69 -6.96
N ALA A 459 13.32 13.05 -7.37
CA ALA A 459 14.67 13.48 -7.01
C ALA A 459 15.24 14.48 -8.03
N LYS A 460 15.07 14.18 -9.32
CA LYS A 460 15.72 14.91 -10.42
C LYS A 460 14.83 15.97 -11.06
N PHE A 461 13.53 15.76 -11.12
CA PHE A 461 12.62 16.56 -11.96
C PHE A 461 11.58 17.35 -11.16
N LEU A 462 11.13 16.82 -10.02
CA LEU A 462 10.14 17.51 -9.18
C LEU A 462 10.73 18.79 -8.55
N LYS A 463 10.09 19.92 -8.83
CA LYS A 463 10.32 21.20 -8.15
C LYS A 463 9.68 21.19 -6.75
N GLU A 464 10.24 21.95 -5.82
CA GLU A 464 9.70 22.04 -4.47
C GLU A 464 8.29 22.66 -4.49
N ARG A 465 7.36 22.15 -3.66
CA ARG A 465 5.97 22.63 -3.55
C ARG A 465 5.20 22.71 -4.89
N HIS A 466 5.47 21.80 -5.82
CA HIS A 466 4.95 21.90 -7.18
C HIS A 466 3.71 21.02 -7.47
N ILE A 467 3.67 19.77 -7.01
CA ILE A 467 2.48 18.91 -7.14
C ILE A 467 1.78 18.82 -5.78
N PRO A 468 0.53 19.28 -5.64
CA PRO A 468 -0.22 19.15 -4.39
C PRO A 468 -0.63 17.69 -4.13
N ILE A 469 -0.69 17.31 -2.86
CA ILE A 469 -1.29 16.04 -2.43
C ILE A 469 -2.77 16.30 -2.16
N VAL A 470 -3.61 15.62 -2.92
CA VAL A 470 -5.06 15.79 -2.84
C VAL A 470 -5.62 14.74 -1.88
N PRO A 471 -6.36 15.15 -0.83
CA PRO A 471 -7.04 14.20 0.06
C PRO A 471 -8.12 13.40 -0.70
N GLU A 472 -8.32 12.13 -0.34
CA GLU A 472 -9.28 11.25 -1.03
C GLU A 472 -10.73 11.68 -0.77
N GLY A 473 -11.00 12.25 0.41
CA GLY A 473 -12.26 12.93 0.73
C GLY A 473 -12.38 14.35 0.18
N GLY A 474 -11.41 14.83 -0.61
CA GLY A 474 -11.37 16.21 -1.10
C GLY A 474 -10.81 17.22 -0.10
N TYR A 475 -10.74 18.50 -0.51
CA TYR A 475 -10.32 19.61 0.36
C TYR A 475 -11.46 20.14 1.24
N GLU A 476 -12.70 19.71 0.96
CA GLU A 476 -13.83 19.90 1.86
C GLU A 476 -13.45 19.23 3.19
N LYS A 477 -13.65 19.95 4.30
CA LYS A 477 -13.39 19.40 5.63
C LYS A 477 -14.22 18.13 5.70
N ALA A 478 -13.58 16.95 5.74
CA ALA A 478 -14.27 15.66 5.76
C ALA A 478 -15.56 15.80 6.55
N ASP A 479 -16.69 15.75 5.84
CA ASP A 479 -17.99 15.71 6.47
C ASP A 479 -17.93 14.49 7.39
N LYS A 480 -17.88 14.74 8.70
CA LYS A 480 -17.91 13.71 9.74
C LYS A 480 -19.32 13.14 9.85
N GLN A 481 -19.95 12.85 8.72
CA GLN A 481 -21.27 12.23 8.66
C GLN A 481 -21.05 10.73 8.85
N SER A 482 -21.76 10.12 9.80
CA SER A 482 -21.58 8.69 10.07
C SER A 482 -22.07 7.86 8.89
N ARG A 483 -21.43 6.71 8.62
CA ARG A 483 -21.83 5.78 7.56
C ARG A 483 -23.31 5.35 7.69
N ILE A 484 -23.78 5.24 8.93
CA ILE A 484 -25.18 4.96 9.27
C ILE A 484 -26.10 6.10 8.80
N ALA A 485 -25.70 7.37 8.98
CA ALA A 485 -26.48 8.51 8.54
C ALA A 485 -26.59 8.56 7.00
N THR A 486 -25.49 8.36 6.29
CA THR A 486 -25.47 8.34 4.82
C THR A 486 -26.29 7.19 4.25
N GLN A 487 -26.10 5.97 4.78
CA GLN A 487 -26.87 4.78 4.35
C GLN A 487 -28.35 4.91 4.70
N TYR A 488 -28.70 5.53 5.83
CA TYR A 488 -30.07 5.83 6.20
C TYR A 488 -30.71 6.85 5.24
N PHE A 489 -29.99 7.92 4.87
CA PHE A 489 -30.48 8.93 3.91
C PHE A 489 -30.63 8.35 2.49
N GLU A 490 -29.70 7.52 2.03
CA GLU A 490 -29.79 6.83 0.74
C GLU A 490 -30.93 5.81 0.72
N TRP A 491 -31.10 5.03 1.80
CA TRP A 491 -32.21 4.10 1.95
C TRP A 491 -33.57 4.82 2.06
N LEU A 492 -33.66 5.96 2.75
CA LEU A 492 -34.87 6.79 2.80
C LEU A 492 -35.22 7.41 1.44
N ALA A 493 -34.21 7.91 0.73
CA ALA A 493 -34.40 8.46 -0.61
C ALA A 493 -34.88 7.39 -1.60
N TYR A 494 -34.32 6.17 -1.50
CA TYR A 494 -34.68 5.03 -2.35
C TYR A 494 -36.04 4.42 -1.99
N ARG A 495 -36.34 4.23 -0.70
CA ARG A 495 -37.56 3.56 -0.22
C ARG A 495 -38.81 4.42 -0.38
N GLU A 496 -38.70 5.74 -0.21
CA GLU A 496 -39.90 6.56 0.09
C GLU A 496 -40.24 7.66 -0.90
N GLY A 497 -39.41 7.92 -1.93
CA GLY A 497 -39.70 9.03 -2.86
C GLY A 497 -39.97 10.33 -2.10
N VAL A 498 -39.03 10.68 -1.22
CA VAL A 498 -39.04 11.68 -0.13
C VAL A 498 -40.28 12.63 -0.09
N LYS A 499 -41.10 12.44 0.95
CA LYS A 499 -42.16 13.36 1.44
C LYS A 499 -41.90 13.81 2.89
N GLY A 500 -40.64 14.03 3.26
CA GLY A 500 -40.20 14.36 4.61
C GLY A 500 -40.92 15.53 5.31
N CYS A 501 -41.30 16.60 4.61
CA CYS A 501 -42.05 17.71 5.21
C CYS A 501 -43.46 17.32 5.68
N ALA A 502 -44.07 16.31 5.04
CA ALA A 502 -45.42 15.84 5.37
C ALA A 502 -45.42 14.94 6.62
N TRP A 503 -44.36 14.16 6.84
CA TRP A 503 -44.22 13.29 8.01
C TRP A 503 -43.74 14.01 9.27
N HIS A 504 -43.08 15.15 9.12
CA HIS A 504 -42.49 15.92 10.23
C HIS A 504 -43.19 17.27 10.47
N GLY A 505 -44.30 17.54 9.78
CA GLY A 505 -45.16 18.69 10.09
C GLY A 505 -44.57 20.05 9.75
N CYS A 506 -43.87 20.19 8.62
CA CYS A 506 -43.24 21.47 8.28
C CYS A 506 -44.26 22.61 8.16
N GLU A 507 -44.21 23.59 9.08
CA GLU A 507 -45.14 24.74 9.15
C GLU A 507 -45.14 25.61 7.88
N ARG A 508 -44.05 25.55 7.10
CA ARG A 508 -43.92 26.31 5.85
C ARG A 508 -44.57 25.61 4.65
N CYS A 509 -44.84 24.32 4.74
CA CYS A 509 -45.37 23.51 3.63
C CYS A 509 -46.79 23.02 3.87
N PHE A 510 -47.21 22.94 5.14
CA PHE A 510 -48.50 22.37 5.53
C PHE A 510 -49.11 23.22 6.63
N MET A 511 -50.43 23.46 6.54
CA MET A 511 -51.19 24.10 7.62
C MET A 511 -51.24 23.17 8.85
N PRO A 512 -51.36 23.70 10.08
CA PRO A 512 -51.35 22.92 11.32
C PRO A 512 -52.30 21.70 11.33
N TRP A 513 -53.50 21.86 10.76
CA TRP A 513 -54.53 20.82 10.66
C TRP A 513 -54.38 19.86 9.46
N THR A 514 -53.33 19.98 8.65
CA THR A 514 -53.13 19.11 7.50
C THR A 514 -52.78 17.70 7.96
N ILE A 515 -53.58 16.71 7.57
CA ILE A 515 -53.31 15.32 7.95
C ILE A 515 -52.19 14.73 7.09
N GLY A 516 -51.11 14.33 7.76
CA GLY A 516 -49.97 13.67 7.14
C GLY A 516 -50.21 12.19 6.86
N PRO A 517 -49.29 11.52 6.16
CA PRO A 517 -49.47 10.12 5.74
C PRO A 517 -49.58 9.11 6.88
N ASN A 518 -49.20 9.49 8.11
CA ASN A 518 -49.36 8.71 9.33
C ASN A 518 -50.72 8.90 10.03
N GLY A 519 -51.62 9.70 9.46
CA GLY A 519 -52.92 9.99 10.06
C GLY A 519 -52.89 11.06 11.17
N LEU A 520 -51.73 11.67 11.45
CA LEU A 520 -51.59 12.76 12.42
C LEU A 520 -51.62 14.12 11.72
N CYS A 521 -52.07 15.17 12.41
CA CYS A 521 -52.00 16.51 11.83
C CYS A 521 -50.56 17.05 11.82
N ALA A 522 -50.30 18.07 10.99
CA ALA A 522 -48.97 18.64 10.84
C ALA A 522 -48.43 19.22 12.16
N GLU A 523 -49.28 19.82 12.98
CA GLU A 523 -48.91 20.34 14.31
C GLU A 523 -48.43 19.23 15.26
N GLU A 524 -49.16 18.11 15.32
CA GLU A 524 -48.76 16.95 16.12
C GLU A 524 -47.43 16.33 15.63
N ASN A 525 -47.24 16.28 14.31
CA ASN A 525 -46.00 15.79 13.71
C ASN A 525 -44.81 16.72 13.97
N LEU A 526 -45.05 18.03 13.98
CA LEU A 526 -44.03 19.03 14.30
C LEU A 526 -43.61 18.93 15.76
N GLY A 527 -44.56 18.91 16.70
CA GLY A 527 -44.25 18.82 18.13
C GLY A 527 -43.45 17.57 18.48
N ARG A 528 -43.72 16.44 17.83
CA ARG A 528 -42.90 15.21 17.96
C ARG A 528 -41.49 15.39 17.41
N THR A 529 -41.35 16.13 16.32
CA THR A 529 -40.05 16.42 15.69
C THR A 529 -39.21 17.34 16.58
N GLU A 530 -39.80 18.40 17.13
CA GLU A 530 -39.15 19.34 18.04
C GLU A 530 -38.67 18.64 19.32
N TYR A 531 -39.53 17.84 19.95
CA TYR A 531 -39.16 17.05 21.12
C TYR A 531 -37.94 16.14 20.86
N LYS A 532 -37.90 15.51 19.68
CA LYS A 532 -36.77 14.65 19.29
C LYS A 532 -35.49 15.47 19.11
N ILE A 533 -35.57 16.66 18.51
CA ILE A 533 -34.43 17.55 18.27
C ILE A 533 -33.87 18.10 19.59
N ASP A 534 -34.74 18.53 20.50
CA ASP A 534 -34.33 19.05 21.82
C ASP A 534 -33.64 17.98 22.66
N ARG A 535 -34.16 16.75 22.62
CA ARG A 535 -33.49 15.61 23.25
C ARG A 535 -32.10 15.37 22.68
N LEU A 536 -31.93 15.46 21.36
CA LEU A 536 -30.63 15.29 20.70
C LEU A 536 -29.65 16.42 21.10
N ARG A 537 -30.12 17.68 21.13
CA ARG A 537 -29.32 18.83 21.60
C ARG A 537 -28.90 18.67 23.06
N ALA A 538 -29.78 18.16 23.92
CA ALA A 538 -29.49 17.94 25.34
C ALA A 538 -28.53 16.77 25.59
N SER A 539 -28.66 15.67 24.85
CA SER A 539 -27.84 14.46 25.01
C SER A 539 -26.41 14.60 24.46
N PHE A 540 -26.19 15.48 23.47
CA PHE A 540 -24.90 15.60 22.79
C PHE A 540 -24.30 17.02 22.91
N LYS A 541 -23.93 17.42 24.14
CA LYS A 541 -23.38 18.76 24.46
C LYS A 541 -22.12 19.20 23.68
N ASN A 542 -21.44 18.26 23.01
CA ASN A 542 -20.21 18.53 22.25
C ASN A 542 -20.43 18.60 20.73
N PHE A 543 -21.68 18.53 20.25
CA PHE A 543 -22.01 18.55 18.83
C PHE A 543 -23.08 19.63 18.54
N SER A 544 -22.90 20.36 17.44
CA SER A 544 -23.92 21.28 16.91
C SER A 544 -24.96 20.48 16.12
N VAL A 545 -26.23 20.52 16.55
CA VAL A 545 -27.35 19.89 15.82
C VAL A 545 -27.99 20.94 14.92
N GLU A 546 -27.73 20.84 13.62
CA GLU A 546 -28.37 21.67 12.59
C GLU A 546 -29.61 20.97 12.01
N GLN A 547 -30.68 21.74 11.77
CA GLN A 547 -31.95 21.25 11.21
C GLN A 547 -32.13 21.84 9.81
N VAL A 548 -32.41 20.98 8.82
CA VAL A 548 -32.70 21.38 7.44
C VAL A 548 -33.98 20.68 6.99
N TRP A 549 -34.95 21.43 6.49
CA TRP A 549 -36.20 20.86 6.01
C TRP A 549 -36.11 20.43 4.56
N GLU A 550 -36.88 19.41 4.17
CA GLU A 550 -36.91 18.93 2.78
C GLU A 550 -37.27 20.04 1.77
N CYS A 551 -38.15 20.98 2.14
CA CYS A 551 -38.48 22.13 1.30
C CYS A 551 -37.30 23.10 1.14
N ASP A 552 -36.41 23.19 2.13
CA ASP A 552 -35.15 23.92 2.01
C ASP A 552 -34.20 23.19 1.07
N VAL A 553 -34.08 21.87 1.20
CA VAL A 553 -33.26 21.04 0.27
C VAL A 553 -33.79 21.16 -1.16
N LYS A 554 -35.11 21.10 -1.37
CA LYS A 554 -35.75 21.30 -2.68
C LYS A 554 -35.46 22.70 -3.23
N LYS A 555 -35.54 23.76 -2.42
CA LYS A 555 -35.18 25.13 -2.82
C LYS A 555 -33.69 25.29 -3.12
N ILE A 556 -32.81 24.62 -2.37
CA ILE A 556 -31.35 24.61 -2.62
C ILE A 556 -31.04 23.89 -3.93
N VAL A 557 -31.67 22.75 -4.19
CA VAL A 557 -31.50 21.96 -5.42
C VAL A 557 -32.13 22.63 -6.64
N GLN A 558 -33.21 23.41 -6.46
CA GLN A 558 -33.87 24.22 -7.49
C GLN A 558 -33.30 25.64 -7.59
N SER A 559 -32.27 25.98 -6.80
CA SER A 559 -31.68 27.32 -6.81
C SER A 559 -31.10 27.62 -8.21
N PRO A 560 -31.40 28.80 -8.79
CA PRO A 560 -30.90 29.20 -10.11
C PRO A 560 -29.37 29.23 -10.23
N ASN A 561 -28.64 29.14 -9.11
CA ASN A 561 -27.17 29.10 -9.10
C ASN A 561 -26.55 27.81 -9.69
N TYR A 562 -27.34 26.76 -9.94
CA TYR A 562 -26.85 25.46 -10.44
C TYR A 562 -27.33 25.09 -11.84
N ILE A 563 -28.34 25.79 -12.39
CA ILE A 563 -28.84 25.55 -13.75
C ILE A 563 -27.96 26.34 -14.71
N VAL A 564 -27.42 25.65 -15.71
CA VAL A 564 -26.54 26.25 -16.71
C VAL A 564 -26.98 25.78 -18.10
N ASN A 565 -26.55 26.49 -19.14
CA ASN A 565 -26.77 26.08 -20.53
C ASN A 565 -25.45 26.17 -21.30
N TRP A 566 -24.51 25.27 -21.02
CA TRP A 566 -23.24 25.25 -21.73
C TRP A 566 -23.39 24.38 -22.98
N THR A 567 -23.31 25.02 -24.13
CA THR A 567 -23.31 24.37 -25.45
C THR A 567 -21.97 24.47 -26.19
N GLU A 568 -21.13 25.44 -25.84
CA GLU A 568 -19.84 25.71 -26.48
C GLU A 568 -18.68 25.48 -25.51
N PRO A 569 -17.49 25.09 -25.98
CA PRO A 569 -16.31 24.84 -25.14
C PRO A 569 -15.96 26.00 -24.18
N ASP A 570 -16.10 27.24 -24.65
CA ASP A 570 -15.77 28.45 -23.88
C ASP A 570 -16.74 28.73 -22.73
N HIS A 571 -17.89 28.06 -22.70
CA HIS A 571 -18.83 28.16 -21.59
C HIS A 571 -18.35 27.40 -20.33
N VAL A 572 -17.31 26.56 -20.42
CA VAL A 572 -16.74 25.84 -19.28
C VAL A 572 -15.90 26.82 -18.43
N PRO A 573 -16.36 27.22 -17.22
CA PRO A 573 -15.79 28.36 -16.51
C PRO A 573 -14.58 28.01 -15.63
N TYR A 574 -14.29 26.72 -15.45
CA TYR A 574 -13.23 26.25 -14.55
C TYR A 574 -12.34 25.22 -15.23
N ASP A 575 -11.03 25.39 -15.08
CA ASP A 575 -10.04 24.39 -15.46
C ASP A 575 -9.77 23.42 -14.31
N GLY A 576 -10.13 22.16 -14.51
CA GLY A 576 -10.00 21.10 -13.52
C GLY A 576 -11.03 19.99 -13.68
N LEU A 577 -11.68 19.62 -12.58
CA LEU A 577 -12.65 18.52 -12.50
C LEU A 577 -14.02 19.04 -12.10
N LEU A 578 -15.04 18.80 -12.92
CA LEU A 578 -16.36 19.38 -12.73
C LEU A 578 -17.40 18.26 -12.54
N LYS A 579 -18.25 18.41 -11.52
CA LYS A 579 -19.44 17.58 -11.35
C LYS A 579 -20.62 18.29 -12.01
N VAL A 580 -21.15 17.68 -13.07
CA VAL A 580 -22.15 18.27 -13.95
C VAL A 580 -23.21 17.26 -14.37
N LYS A 581 -24.35 17.76 -14.83
CA LYS A 581 -25.37 16.98 -15.54
C LYS A 581 -25.33 17.35 -17.02
N VAL A 582 -25.03 16.37 -17.87
CA VAL A 582 -24.73 16.56 -19.30
C VAL A 582 -25.65 15.73 -20.17
N VAL A 583 -26.20 16.34 -21.20
CA VAL A 583 -27.09 15.74 -22.19
C VAL A 583 -26.28 15.37 -23.44
N PRO A 584 -26.13 14.07 -23.78
CA PRO A 584 -25.50 13.65 -25.04
C PRO A 584 -26.35 14.00 -26.26
N PRO A 585 -25.84 13.98 -27.50
CA PRO A 585 -26.69 13.94 -28.69
C PRO A 585 -27.49 12.62 -28.78
N LYS A 586 -28.72 12.65 -29.33
CA LYS A 586 -29.62 11.46 -29.34
C LYS A 586 -29.11 10.29 -30.22
N ASN A 587 -28.42 10.59 -31.31
CA ASN A 587 -28.01 9.61 -32.33
C ASN A 587 -26.49 9.49 -32.46
N MET A 588 -25.75 9.68 -31.36
CA MET A 588 -24.30 9.58 -31.40
C MET A 588 -23.86 8.12 -31.47
N LEU A 589 -23.11 7.77 -32.52
CA LEU A 589 -22.67 6.38 -32.75
C LEU A 589 -21.61 5.93 -31.73
N TYR A 590 -20.69 6.84 -31.38
CA TYR A 590 -19.60 6.59 -30.42
C TYR A 590 -19.61 7.66 -29.33
N PRO A 591 -20.30 7.45 -28.20
CA PRO A 591 -20.35 8.43 -27.12
C PRO A 591 -18.96 8.67 -26.50
N LEU A 592 -18.63 9.93 -26.18
CA LEU A 592 -17.33 10.30 -25.57
C LEU A 592 -17.32 10.15 -24.05
N LEU A 593 -18.38 10.61 -23.39
CA LEU A 593 -18.45 10.63 -21.93
C LEU A 593 -18.94 9.28 -21.39
N SER A 594 -18.23 8.78 -20.38
CA SER A 594 -18.54 7.52 -19.72
C SER A 594 -19.27 7.70 -18.41
N ILE A 595 -20.08 6.71 -18.04
CA ILE A 595 -20.75 6.60 -16.74
C ILE A 595 -20.46 5.24 -16.11
N HIS A 596 -20.45 5.20 -14.78
CA HIS A 596 -20.36 3.94 -14.04
C HIS A 596 -21.76 3.39 -13.73
N ALA A 597 -22.01 2.14 -14.10
CA ALA A 597 -23.23 1.39 -13.78
C ALA A 597 -22.86 -0.08 -13.48
N ASP A 598 -23.32 -0.63 -12.36
CA ASP A 598 -23.05 -2.01 -11.90
C ASP A 598 -21.56 -2.42 -12.02
N ASP A 599 -20.67 -1.60 -11.44
CA ASP A 599 -19.21 -1.77 -11.47
C ASP A 599 -18.56 -1.76 -12.87
N MET A 600 -19.30 -1.40 -13.90
CA MET A 600 -18.77 -1.22 -15.26
C MET A 600 -18.64 0.23 -15.68
N LEU A 601 -17.66 0.49 -16.55
CA LEU A 601 -17.56 1.76 -17.27
C LEU A 601 -18.28 1.66 -18.62
N LEU A 602 -19.33 2.45 -18.81
CA LEU A 602 -20.15 2.43 -20.03
C LEU A 602 -20.14 3.79 -20.72
N PHE A 603 -20.12 3.79 -22.06
CA PHE A 603 -20.27 4.98 -22.90
C PHE A 603 -21.68 4.96 -23.49
N ALA A 604 -22.58 5.80 -22.96
CA ALA A 604 -24.00 5.72 -23.27
C ALA A 604 -24.61 7.07 -23.62
N ASN A 605 -25.58 7.07 -24.54
CA ASN A 605 -26.38 8.25 -24.89
C ASN A 605 -27.51 8.54 -23.89
N CYS A 606 -27.77 7.61 -22.96
CA CYS A 606 -28.82 7.72 -21.95
C CYS A 606 -28.37 7.10 -20.62
N GLY A 607 -28.35 7.92 -19.57
CA GLY A 607 -27.95 7.49 -18.22
C GLY A 607 -28.92 6.53 -17.55
N ILE A 608 -30.20 6.56 -17.92
CA ILE A 608 -31.21 5.61 -17.41
C ILE A 608 -31.07 4.27 -18.11
N CYS A 609 -30.99 4.26 -19.45
CA CYS A 609 -30.85 3.01 -20.21
C CYS A 609 -29.58 2.25 -19.84
N ALA A 610 -28.49 2.95 -19.53
CA ALA A 610 -27.23 2.35 -19.10
C ALA A 610 -27.28 1.64 -17.74
N LYS A 611 -28.29 1.93 -16.91
CA LYS A 611 -28.48 1.32 -15.59
C LYS A 611 -29.43 0.11 -15.61
N ILE A 612 -29.93 -0.28 -16.79
CA ILE A 612 -30.80 -1.45 -16.91
C ILE A 612 -29.92 -2.73 -16.79
N PRO A 613 -30.28 -3.72 -15.95
CA PRO A 613 -29.45 -4.90 -15.72
C PRO A 613 -29.15 -5.73 -16.99
N LYS A 614 -27.92 -6.26 -17.06
CA LYS A 614 -27.33 -6.99 -18.22
C LYS A 614 -28.18 -8.10 -18.85
N LYS A 615 -29.06 -8.79 -18.11
CA LYS A 615 -29.88 -9.90 -18.67
C LYS A 615 -30.76 -9.47 -19.86
N SER A 616 -30.93 -8.17 -20.07
CA SER A 616 -31.74 -7.60 -21.16
C SER A 616 -30.95 -7.20 -22.41
N PHE A 617 -29.62 -7.06 -22.34
CA PHE A 617 -28.81 -6.49 -23.44
C PHE A 617 -28.37 -7.50 -24.49
N VAL A 618 -28.16 -8.77 -24.09
CA VAL A 618 -27.61 -9.82 -24.96
C VAL A 618 -28.63 -10.37 -25.98
N LEU A 619 -29.93 -10.14 -25.76
CA LEU A 619 -31.02 -10.66 -26.62
C LEU A 619 -31.67 -9.60 -27.55
N ALA A 620 -31.28 -8.33 -27.47
CA ALA A 620 -32.07 -7.25 -28.09
C ALA A 620 -31.68 -6.98 -29.56
N LYS A 621 -32.00 -7.92 -30.46
CA LYS A 621 -32.22 -7.58 -31.89
C LYS A 621 -33.36 -6.55 -32.07
N ASN A 622 -34.18 -6.32 -31.03
CA ASN A 622 -35.32 -5.42 -31.01
C ASN A 622 -35.29 -4.44 -29.81
N MET A 623 -34.24 -3.63 -29.69
CA MET A 623 -34.26 -2.54 -28.70
C MET A 623 -35.16 -1.40 -29.20
N LYS A 624 -36.24 -1.11 -28.46
CA LYS A 624 -37.07 0.09 -28.65
C LYS A 624 -36.15 1.32 -28.62
N LYS A 625 -36.29 2.26 -29.56
CA LYS A 625 -35.53 3.53 -29.52
C LYS A 625 -35.77 4.19 -28.15
N CYS A 626 -34.74 4.81 -27.58
CA CYS A 626 -34.85 5.49 -26.30
C CYS A 626 -35.95 6.56 -26.35
N GLU A 627 -36.97 6.44 -25.51
CA GLU A 627 -38.10 7.38 -25.41
C GLU A 627 -37.89 8.46 -24.34
N HIS A 628 -36.79 8.40 -23.58
CA HIS A 628 -36.47 9.35 -22.51
C HIS A 628 -36.18 10.77 -23.04
N ASN A 629 -36.64 11.78 -22.31
CA ASN A 629 -36.36 13.18 -22.63
C ASN A 629 -34.92 13.59 -22.24
N ASP A 630 -34.50 14.80 -22.61
CA ASP A 630 -33.15 15.31 -22.38
C ASP A 630 -32.77 15.38 -20.89
N GLU A 631 -33.70 15.73 -20.01
CA GLU A 631 -33.47 15.82 -18.56
C GLU A 631 -33.30 14.43 -17.93
N GLU A 632 -34.05 13.44 -18.41
CA GLU A 632 -34.03 12.04 -17.96
C GLU A 632 -32.78 11.31 -18.43
N ARG A 633 -32.42 11.46 -19.71
CA ARG A 633 -31.29 10.74 -20.31
C ARG A 633 -29.93 11.34 -19.98
N ALA A 634 -29.90 12.56 -19.43
CA ALA A 634 -28.65 13.23 -19.09
C ALA A 634 -27.78 12.39 -18.13
N LEU A 635 -26.48 12.44 -18.38
CA LEU A 635 -25.45 11.78 -17.61
C LEU A 635 -25.09 12.70 -16.42
N LEU A 636 -25.30 12.20 -15.20
CA LEU A 636 -24.72 12.79 -14.01
C LEU A 636 -23.33 12.20 -13.82
N GLY A 637 -22.30 13.03 -13.94
CA GLY A 637 -20.92 12.55 -13.87
C GLY A 637 -19.95 13.61 -13.37
N THR A 638 -18.71 13.16 -13.17
CA THR A 638 -17.59 14.03 -12.80
C THR A 638 -16.56 13.90 -13.91
N PHE A 639 -16.32 14.99 -14.63
CA PHE A 639 -15.55 15.00 -15.88
C PHE A 639 -14.44 16.04 -15.83
N THR A 640 -13.35 15.78 -16.53
CA THR A 640 -12.31 16.79 -16.70
C THR A 640 -12.80 17.92 -17.60
N SER A 641 -12.34 19.14 -17.34
CA SER A 641 -12.61 20.31 -18.18
C SER A 641 -12.29 20.08 -19.66
N ILE A 642 -11.20 19.35 -19.97
CA ILE A 642 -10.83 19.03 -21.36
C ILE A 642 -11.81 18.06 -22.04
N GLU A 643 -12.32 17.05 -21.32
CA GLU A 643 -13.35 16.14 -21.85
C GLU A 643 -14.67 16.86 -22.03
N LEU A 644 -15.03 17.75 -21.10
CA LEU A 644 -16.25 18.55 -21.23
C LEU A 644 -16.19 19.47 -22.44
N ARG A 645 -15.08 20.17 -22.66
CA ARG A 645 -14.90 21.00 -23.85
C ARG A 645 -15.04 20.19 -25.13
N LYS A 646 -14.35 19.06 -25.23
CA LYS A 646 -14.48 18.15 -26.38
C LYS A 646 -15.91 17.62 -26.53
N ALA A 647 -16.61 17.31 -25.43
CA ALA A 647 -18.01 16.90 -25.49
C ALA A 647 -18.91 18.01 -26.03
N LEU A 648 -18.71 19.26 -25.63
CA LEU A 648 -19.47 20.40 -26.14
C LEU A 648 -19.24 20.60 -27.65
N GLU A 649 -18.01 20.44 -28.15
CA GLU A 649 -17.72 20.43 -29.60
C GLU A 649 -18.50 19.34 -30.36
N LEU A 650 -18.79 18.21 -29.69
CA LEU A 650 -19.56 17.10 -30.25
C LEU A 650 -21.07 17.28 -30.08
N GLY A 651 -21.53 18.45 -29.62
CA GLY A 651 -22.95 18.79 -29.48
C GLY A 651 -23.60 18.33 -28.17
N TYR A 652 -22.81 17.96 -27.16
CA TYR A 652 -23.33 17.74 -25.81
C TYR A 652 -23.82 19.07 -25.21
N LYS A 653 -24.72 19.00 -24.23
CA LYS A 653 -25.20 20.19 -23.49
C LYS A 653 -25.08 19.99 -22.00
N VAL A 654 -24.42 20.91 -21.29
CA VAL A 654 -24.42 20.89 -19.82
C VAL A 654 -25.62 21.68 -19.34
N ILE A 655 -26.52 21.00 -18.61
CA ILE A 655 -27.77 21.58 -18.12
C ILE A 655 -27.71 21.95 -16.64
N ARG A 656 -26.78 21.34 -15.88
CA ARG A 656 -26.55 21.66 -14.47
C ARG A 656 -25.07 21.57 -14.10
N PHE A 657 -24.62 22.54 -13.32
CA PHE A 657 -23.29 22.58 -12.70
C PHE A 657 -23.48 22.45 -11.19
N TYR A 658 -22.77 21.51 -10.55
CA TYR A 658 -22.89 21.30 -9.10
C TYR A 658 -21.68 21.84 -8.33
N ARG A 659 -20.47 21.48 -8.78
CA ARG A 659 -19.20 21.89 -8.16
C ARG A 659 -18.01 21.64 -9.09
N ALA A 660 -16.92 22.34 -8.85
CA ALA A 660 -15.64 22.13 -9.53
C ALA A 660 -14.47 22.11 -8.54
N TYR A 661 -13.47 21.28 -8.84
CA TYR A 661 -12.10 21.50 -8.40
C TYR A 661 -11.38 22.30 -9.49
N HIS A 662 -11.06 23.55 -9.21
CA HIS A 662 -10.35 24.44 -10.12
C HIS A 662 -8.88 24.58 -9.72
N PHE A 663 -7.98 24.62 -10.71
CA PHE A 663 -6.57 24.92 -10.54
C PHE A 663 -6.25 26.26 -11.19
N GLU A 664 -5.69 27.18 -10.42
CA GLU A 664 -5.33 28.53 -10.91
C GLU A 664 -4.09 28.50 -11.82
N GLU A 665 -3.19 27.53 -11.61
CA GLU A 665 -1.91 27.44 -12.31
C GLU A 665 -1.71 26.08 -12.99
N PHE A 666 -1.13 26.11 -14.20
CA PHE A 666 -0.78 24.93 -15.00
C PHE A 666 0.69 24.98 -15.43
N ASP A 667 1.43 23.87 -15.23
CA ASP A 667 2.81 23.70 -15.73
C ASP A 667 2.84 22.61 -16.83
N SER A 668 3.09 23.03 -18.06
CA SER A 668 3.22 22.14 -19.24
C SER A 668 4.64 21.57 -19.44
N GLN A 669 5.59 21.90 -18.56
CA GLN A 669 7.02 21.59 -18.69
C GLN A 669 7.50 20.52 -17.71
N LEU A 670 6.88 20.38 -16.55
CA LEU A 670 7.35 19.53 -15.45
C LEU A 670 7.79 18.10 -15.87
N PHE A 671 6.99 17.45 -16.71
CA PHE A 671 7.23 16.06 -17.14
C PHE A 671 8.10 15.94 -18.39
N LYS A 672 8.35 17.04 -19.12
CA LYS A 672 9.07 16.98 -20.41
C LYS A 672 10.49 16.43 -20.25
N GLU A 673 11.24 16.93 -19.27
CA GLU A 673 12.61 16.46 -19.03
C GLU A 673 12.66 15.00 -18.59
N TYR A 674 11.68 14.55 -17.79
CA TYR A 674 11.56 13.15 -17.40
C TYR A 674 11.30 12.25 -18.61
N VAL A 675 10.34 12.63 -19.47
CA VAL A 675 10.02 11.89 -20.69
C VAL A 675 11.20 11.90 -21.66
N ARG A 676 11.85 13.05 -21.86
CA ARG A 676 13.05 13.19 -22.71
C ARG A 676 14.17 12.25 -22.29
N MET A 677 14.45 12.15 -20.98
CA MET A 677 15.51 11.28 -20.46
C MET A 677 15.28 9.81 -20.87
N PHE A 678 14.10 9.26 -20.62
CA PHE A 678 13.83 7.85 -20.96
C PHE A 678 13.59 7.65 -22.46
N LEU A 679 12.97 8.61 -23.16
CA LEU A 679 12.75 8.55 -24.60
C LEU A 679 14.08 8.53 -25.37
N ARG A 680 15.05 9.35 -24.96
CA ARG A 680 16.41 9.33 -25.50
C ARG A 680 17.03 7.94 -25.41
N VAL A 681 17.11 7.37 -24.20
CA VAL A 681 17.70 6.05 -23.97
C VAL A 681 17.01 4.98 -24.81
N LYS A 682 15.68 5.07 -24.92
CA LYS A 682 14.91 4.12 -25.70
C LYS A 682 15.21 4.21 -27.20
N VAL A 683 15.28 5.41 -27.75
CA VAL A 683 15.59 5.64 -29.17
C VAL A 683 17.00 5.15 -29.48
N GLU A 684 17.99 5.54 -28.67
CA GLU A 684 19.37 5.06 -28.78
C GLU A 684 19.43 3.51 -28.74
N ALA A 685 18.72 2.89 -27.79
CA ALA A 685 18.66 1.44 -27.62
C ALA A 685 17.81 0.70 -28.69
N SER A 686 17.09 1.42 -29.54
CA SER A 686 16.34 0.81 -30.65
C SER A 686 17.23 0.53 -31.87
N GLY A 687 18.42 1.12 -31.91
CA GLY A 687 19.28 1.10 -33.08
C GLY A 687 18.78 2.02 -34.20
N TRP A 688 19.49 1.98 -35.33
CA TRP A 688 19.13 2.74 -36.53
C TRP A 688 17.87 2.15 -37.18
N PRO A 689 16.89 2.99 -37.58
CA PRO A 689 15.76 2.53 -38.38
C PRO A 689 16.23 1.86 -39.69
N PRO A 690 15.52 0.85 -40.21
CA PRO A 690 15.91 0.15 -41.46
C PRO A 690 16.08 1.07 -42.68
N GLU A 691 15.34 2.18 -42.71
CA GLU A 691 15.41 3.22 -43.73
C GLU A 691 16.63 4.15 -43.62
N VAL A 692 17.32 4.17 -42.47
CA VAL A 692 18.50 5.02 -42.24
C VAL A 692 19.77 4.21 -42.49
N LYS A 693 20.39 4.37 -43.66
CA LYS A 693 21.56 3.59 -44.08
C LYS A 693 22.80 4.45 -44.28
N THR A 694 22.62 5.64 -44.85
CA THR A 694 23.71 6.57 -45.18
C THR A 694 24.08 7.47 -44.00
N GLU A 695 25.29 8.04 -44.00
CA GLU A 695 25.72 8.96 -42.94
C GLU A 695 24.91 10.26 -42.95
N GLU A 696 24.45 10.70 -44.12
CA GLU A 696 23.55 11.84 -44.28
C GLU A 696 22.19 11.59 -43.62
N GLU A 697 21.59 10.40 -43.85
CA GLU A 697 20.32 9.99 -43.22
C GLU A 697 20.47 9.86 -41.70
N LYS A 698 21.62 9.35 -41.22
CA LYS A 698 21.90 9.25 -39.78
C LYS A 698 21.99 10.62 -39.12
N ARG A 699 22.68 11.58 -39.74
CA ARG A 699 22.74 12.97 -39.25
C ARG A 699 21.36 13.61 -39.27
N ALA A 700 20.62 13.47 -40.38
CA ALA A 700 19.27 13.98 -40.48
C ALA A 700 18.34 13.39 -39.41
N PHE A 701 18.47 12.11 -39.08
CA PHE A 701 17.73 11.46 -38.00
C PHE A 701 18.03 12.08 -36.62
N VAL A 702 19.30 12.34 -36.31
CA VAL A 702 19.70 12.99 -35.04
C VAL A 702 19.18 14.43 -34.97
N ASP A 703 19.34 15.20 -36.05
CA ASP A 703 18.88 16.59 -36.12
C ASP A 703 17.35 16.71 -36.01
N LEU A 704 16.63 15.74 -36.58
CA LEU A 704 15.17 15.65 -36.49
C LEU A 704 14.69 15.46 -35.05
N TYR A 705 15.34 14.59 -34.27
CA TYR A 705 15.01 14.41 -32.84
C TYR A 705 15.37 15.64 -32.01
N ARG A 706 16.46 16.33 -32.34
CA ARG A 706 16.84 17.59 -31.70
C ARG A 706 15.81 18.68 -32.00
N ALA A 707 15.41 18.85 -33.25
CA ALA A 707 14.43 19.86 -33.67
C ALA A 707 13.04 19.59 -33.10
N LYS A 708 12.56 18.33 -33.15
CA LYS A 708 11.17 17.98 -32.75
C LYS A 708 11.00 17.86 -31.23
N TYR A 709 11.97 17.28 -30.52
CA TYR A 709 11.82 16.95 -29.10
C TYR A 709 12.79 17.68 -28.17
N ASN A 710 13.76 18.41 -28.71
CA ASN A 710 14.91 18.92 -27.96
C ASN A 710 15.68 17.77 -27.26
N ILE A 711 15.82 16.64 -27.96
CA ILE A 711 16.59 15.48 -27.51
C ILE A 711 17.87 15.41 -28.33
N VAL A 712 19.00 15.45 -27.64
CA VAL A 712 20.31 15.18 -28.24
C VAL A 712 20.58 13.69 -28.08
N LEU A 713 20.61 12.98 -29.21
CA LEU A 713 21.00 11.58 -29.29
C LEU A 713 22.53 11.48 -29.44
N GLU A 714 23.18 10.59 -28.69
CA GLU A 714 24.60 10.33 -28.91
C GLU A 714 24.76 9.31 -30.03
N TYR A 715 25.50 9.70 -31.07
CA TYR A 715 25.70 8.90 -32.27
C TYR A 715 26.19 7.48 -31.96
N ASP A 716 27.19 7.37 -31.08
CA ASP A 716 27.82 6.10 -30.70
C ASP A 716 26.94 5.23 -29.80
N ASN A 717 25.90 5.79 -29.19
CA ASN A 717 24.95 5.04 -28.36
C ASN A 717 23.80 4.45 -29.18
N ILE A 718 23.61 4.84 -30.44
CA ILE A 718 22.53 4.34 -31.29
C ILE A 718 22.89 2.93 -31.78
N ARG A 719 22.48 1.94 -30.99
CA ARG A 719 22.68 0.52 -31.25
C ARG A 719 21.54 -0.27 -30.64
N TYR A 720 21.12 -1.32 -31.34
CA TYR A 720 20.07 -2.18 -30.82
C TYR A 720 20.50 -2.80 -29.48
N ASN A 721 19.75 -2.52 -28.42
CA ASN A 721 19.95 -3.05 -27.08
C ASN A 721 18.58 -3.33 -26.43
N PRO A 722 18.12 -4.60 -26.41
CA PRO A 722 16.78 -4.97 -25.91
C PRO A 722 16.61 -4.67 -24.41
N GLY A 723 17.66 -4.84 -23.60
CA GLY A 723 17.61 -4.61 -22.16
C GLY A 723 17.44 -3.13 -21.77
N LEU A 724 18.24 -2.24 -22.38
CA LEU A 724 18.11 -0.80 -22.19
C LEU A 724 16.76 -0.29 -22.71
N ARG A 725 16.33 -0.81 -23.86
CA ARG A 725 15.03 -0.49 -24.45
C ARG A 725 13.89 -0.88 -23.49
N LEU A 726 13.94 -2.06 -22.89
CA LEU A 726 12.96 -2.51 -21.89
C LEU A 726 12.92 -1.55 -20.69
N ILE A 727 14.07 -1.24 -20.10
CA ILE A 727 14.16 -0.37 -18.92
C ILE A 727 13.62 1.03 -19.23
N ALA A 728 13.99 1.60 -20.37
CA ALA A 728 13.56 2.93 -20.77
C ALA A 728 12.04 3.00 -20.97
N LYS A 729 11.49 1.98 -21.63
CA LYS A 729 10.04 1.83 -21.80
C LYS A 729 9.30 1.65 -20.47
N LEU A 730 9.81 0.81 -19.57
CA LEU A 730 9.26 0.68 -18.21
C LEU A 730 9.28 2.02 -17.46
N GLY A 731 10.35 2.81 -17.63
CA GLY A 731 10.46 4.17 -17.11
C GLY A 731 9.34 5.10 -17.60
N LEU A 732 9.01 5.05 -18.88
CA LEU A 732 7.98 5.88 -19.50
C LEU A 732 6.56 5.47 -19.05
N ASN A 733 6.29 4.17 -18.92
CA ASN A 733 4.94 3.68 -18.64
C ASN A 733 4.61 3.60 -17.14
N SER A 734 5.59 3.30 -16.28
CA SER A 734 5.33 2.95 -14.88
C SER A 734 5.11 4.15 -13.95
N LEU A 735 5.41 5.38 -14.39
CA LEU A 735 5.27 6.58 -13.56
C LEU A 735 3.81 6.92 -13.26
N TRP A 736 2.96 6.89 -14.30
CA TRP A 736 1.60 7.40 -14.25
C TRP A 736 0.71 6.64 -13.26
N GLY A 737 0.84 5.30 -13.23
CA GLY A 737 0.09 4.45 -12.30
C GLY A 737 0.39 4.75 -10.83
N LYS A 738 1.54 5.33 -10.49
CA LYS A 738 1.87 5.71 -9.11
C LYS A 738 1.07 6.90 -8.60
N PHE A 739 0.63 7.80 -9.48
CA PHE A 739 -0.27 8.90 -9.10
C PHE A 739 -1.69 8.39 -8.82
N SER A 740 -2.12 7.30 -9.48
CA SER A 740 -3.43 6.65 -9.36
C SER A 740 -3.51 5.52 -8.31
N MET A 741 -2.52 5.36 -7.43
CA MET A 741 -2.52 4.25 -6.48
C MET A 741 -3.77 4.29 -5.59
N ARG A 742 -4.50 3.18 -5.55
CA ARG A 742 -5.60 2.99 -4.60
C ARG A 742 -5.03 3.06 -3.18
N ASN A 743 -5.68 3.83 -2.31
CA ASN A 743 -5.30 3.92 -0.90
C ASN A 743 -5.93 2.79 -0.05
N THR A 744 -6.82 1.98 -0.64
CA THR A 744 -7.59 0.88 -0.04
C THR A 744 -7.08 -0.51 -0.42
N LEU A 745 -5.76 -0.69 -0.49
CA LEU A 745 -5.22 -2.02 -0.77
C LEU A 745 -5.49 -2.94 0.41
N SER A 746 -6.12 -4.09 0.15
CA SER A 746 -6.21 -5.18 1.12
C SER A 746 -4.80 -5.63 1.48
N MET A 747 -4.56 -5.77 2.77
CA MET A 747 -3.31 -6.22 3.34
C MET A 747 -3.47 -7.65 3.83
N THR A 748 -2.48 -8.47 3.52
CA THR A 748 -2.39 -9.85 4.02
C THR A 748 -1.35 -9.92 5.11
N GLU A 749 -1.72 -10.44 6.27
CA GLU A 749 -0.81 -10.72 7.37
C GLU A 749 -0.95 -12.18 7.79
N ILE A 750 0.17 -12.89 7.91
CA ILE A 750 0.20 -14.24 8.47
C ILE A 750 0.46 -14.08 9.98
N VAL A 751 -0.49 -14.51 10.79
CA VAL A 751 -0.51 -14.30 12.23
C VAL A 751 -0.46 -15.64 12.92
N SER A 752 0.63 -15.88 13.65
CA SER A 752 0.80 -17.04 14.53
C SER A 752 0.59 -16.71 16.02
N ASP A 753 0.33 -15.43 16.33
CA ASP A 753 0.13 -14.91 17.69
C ASP A 753 -1.31 -14.44 17.89
N MET A 754 -2.01 -15.09 18.83
CA MET A 754 -3.40 -14.78 19.17
C MET A 754 -3.59 -13.31 19.59
N GLU A 755 -2.60 -12.70 20.24
CA GLU A 755 -2.72 -11.30 20.65
C GLU A 755 -2.61 -10.33 19.46
N ARG A 756 -1.75 -10.63 18.49
CA ARG A 756 -1.69 -9.86 17.24
C ARG A 756 -3.01 -9.98 16.47
N TYR A 757 -3.61 -11.16 16.45
CA TYR A 757 -4.93 -11.38 15.85
C TYR A 757 -6.00 -10.52 16.56
N LEU A 758 -6.09 -10.57 17.89
CA LEU A 758 -7.05 -9.79 18.67
C LEU A 758 -6.87 -8.27 18.50
N LYS A 759 -5.64 -7.82 18.20
CA LYS A 759 -5.38 -6.41 17.85
C LYS A 759 -5.85 -6.04 16.45
N LEU A 760 -5.81 -6.95 15.50
CA LEU A 760 -6.34 -6.71 14.15
C LEU A 760 -7.87 -6.71 14.18
N ASP A 761 -8.46 -7.68 14.89
CA ASP A 761 -9.91 -7.82 15.07
C ASP A 761 -10.50 -6.67 15.90
N GLY A 762 -9.82 -6.28 16.99
CA GLY A 762 -10.23 -5.17 17.85
C GLY A 762 -9.87 -3.77 17.36
N ASP A 763 -9.27 -3.61 16.17
CA ASP A 763 -8.99 -2.28 15.59
C ASP A 763 -10.18 -1.80 14.77
N ASP A 764 -10.97 -0.90 15.35
CA ASP A 764 -12.15 -0.31 14.71
C ASP A 764 -11.86 0.40 13.37
N THR A 765 -10.60 0.71 13.07
CA THR A 765 -10.20 1.34 11.80
C THR A 765 -9.99 0.33 10.66
N LEU A 766 -9.95 -0.96 10.97
CA LEU A 766 -9.75 -2.06 10.03
C LEU A 766 -11.04 -2.85 9.82
N GLU A 767 -11.13 -3.50 8.68
CA GLU A 767 -12.17 -4.45 8.32
C GLU A 767 -11.49 -5.74 7.86
N ILE A 768 -11.67 -6.82 8.63
CA ILE A 768 -11.21 -8.15 8.24
C ILE A 768 -12.12 -8.64 7.12
N THR A 769 -11.52 -8.87 5.96
CA THR A 769 -12.20 -9.31 4.74
C THR A 769 -12.22 -10.83 4.59
N MET A 770 -11.17 -11.52 5.02
CA MET A 770 -11.06 -12.96 4.92
C MET A 770 -10.06 -13.51 5.92
N GLU A 771 -10.39 -14.66 6.49
CA GLU A 771 -9.52 -15.39 7.41
C GLU A 771 -9.34 -16.81 6.86
N THR A 772 -8.09 -17.27 6.82
CA THR A 772 -7.79 -18.61 6.37
C THR A 772 -6.78 -19.22 7.32
N MET A 773 -7.16 -20.27 8.04
CA MET A 773 -6.22 -21.05 8.82
C MET A 773 -5.27 -21.77 7.84
N ILE A 774 -3.98 -21.45 7.89
CA ILE A 774 -2.98 -22.10 7.05
C ILE A 774 -2.59 -23.43 7.69
N MET A 775 -2.39 -23.42 9.02
CA MET A 775 -2.03 -24.58 9.84
C MET A 775 -2.46 -24.31 11.30
N PRO A 776 -2.49 -25.33 12.18
CA PRO A 776 -2.89 -25.14 13.57
C PRO A 776 -2.10 -24.02 14.25
N GLY A 777 -2.79 -23.00 14.75
CA GLY A 777 -2.18 -21.84 15.41
C GLY A 777 -1.63 -20.75 14.47
N VAL A 778 -1.77 -20.88 13.14
CA VAL A 778 -1.34 -19.87 12.17
C VAL A 778 -2.48 -19.53 11.21
N VAL A 779 -2.90 -18.26 11.25
CA VAL A 779 -4.02 -17.74 10.47
C VAL A 779 -3.51 -16.67 9.51
N ARG A 780 -3.87 -16.78 8.23
CA ARG A 780 -3.77 -15.70 7.26
C ARG A 780 -4.98 -14.78 7.44
N VAL A 781 -4.75 -13.54 7.83
CA VAL A 781 -5.77 -12.52 7.95
C VAL A 781 -5.61 -11.52 6.80
N ASN A 782 -6.67 -11.37 6.00
CA ASN A 782 -6.76 -10.31 5.01
C ASN A 782 -7.65 -9.21 5.57
N TYR A 783 -7.10 -8.00 5.66
CA TYR A 783 -7.83 -6.85 6.17
C TYR A 783 -7.61 -5.64 5.29
N ALA A 784 -8.63 -4.79 5.19
CA ALA A 784 -8.54 -3.49 4.55
C ALA A 784 -8.78 -2.39 5.58
N LYS A 785 -8.33 -1.18 5.28
CA LYS A 785 -8.67 -0.03 6.09
C LYS A 785 -10.05 0.48 5.70
N LYS A 786 -10.92 0.69 6.68
CA LYS A 786 -12.25 1.27 6.44
C LYS A 786 -12.13 2.65 5.81
N VAL A 787 -13.08 3.00 4.93
CA VAL A 787 -13.01 4.18 4.05
C VAL A 787 -12.80 5.48 4.84
N GLU A 788 -13.42 5.59 6.01
CA GLU A 788 -13.38 6.76 6.88
C GLU A 788 -11.99 6.99 7.50
N PHE A 789 -11.16 5.95 7.54
CA PHE A 789 -9.83 5.99 8.16
C PHE A 789 -8.69 5.90 7.14
N ILE A 790 -8.99 5.85 5.84
CA ILE A 790 -7.99 5.81 4.79
C ILE A 790 -7.02 6.99 4.95
N LYS A 791 -5.73 6.71 4.83
CA LYS A 791 -4.69 7.73 4.75
C LYS A 791 -4.19 7.77 3.32
N GLU A 792 -4.15 8.96 2.75
CA GLU A 792 -3.73 9.16 1.39
C GLU A 792 -2.24 8.86 1.22
N HIS A 793 -1.90 8.21 0.12
CA HIS A 793 -0.52 7.92 -0.20
C HIS A 793 0.26 9.22 -0.48
N SER A 794 1.46 9.35 0.08
CA SER A 794 2.29 10.57 0.02
C SER A 794 2.75 11.02 -1.38
N VAL A 795 2.41 10.26 -2.43
CA VAL A 795 2.70 10.57 -3.83
C VAL A 795 1.49 10.45 -4.76
N SER A 796 0.29 10.17 -4.21
CA SER A 796 -0.91 10.06 -5.03
C SER A 796 -1.41 11.45 -5.43
N ASN A 797 -1.86 11.56 -6.67
CA ASN A 797 -2.57 12.73 -7.19
C ASN A 797 -3.52 12.26 -8.31
N ILE A 798 -4.79 12.09 -7.96
CA ILE A 798 -5.81 11.58 -8.89
C ILE A 798 -6.06 12.53 -10.06
N PHE A 799 -5.85 13.84 -9.90
CA PHE A 799 -6.09 14.81 -10.97
C PHE A 799 -5.11 14.65 -12.12
N LEU A 800 -3.82 14.43 -11.83
CA LEU A 800 -2.82 14.15 -12.88
C LEU A 800 -3.19 12.88 -13.66
N SER A 801 -3.65 11.85 -12.96
CA SER A 801 -4.09 10.60 -13.56
C SER A 801 -5.29 10.80 -14.48
N LEU A 802 -6.33 11.48 -13.98
CA LEU A 802 -7.54 11.79 -14.75
C LEU A 802 -7.20 12.64 -15.97
N TRP A 803 -6.39 13.69 -15.83
CA TRP A 803 -5.98 14.51 -16.97
C TRP A 803 -5.22 13.71 -18.03
N THR A 804 -4.32 12.82 -17.60
CA THR A 804 -3.52 11.99 -18.51
C THR A 804 -4.43 11.04 -19.30
N THR A 805 -5.37 10.37 -18.63
CA THR A 805 -6.30 9.44 -19.28
C THR A 805 -7.33 10.15 -20.15
N SER A 806 -7.85 11.29 -19.71
CA SER A 806 -8.76 12.15 -20.48
C SER A 806 -8.09 12.67 -21.75
N ALA A 807 -6.86 13.18 -21.66
CA ALA A 807 -6.10 13.62 -22.83
C ALA A 807 -5.80 12.46 -23.79
N ALA A 808 -5.44 11.28 -23.26
CA ALA A 808 -5.22 10.09 -24.06
C ALA A 808 -6.50 9.65 -24.80
N ARG A 809 -7.66 9.72 -24.13
CA ARG A 809 -8.98 9.38 -24.68
C ARG A 809 -9.42 10.36 -25.76
N ILE A 810 -9.32 11.66 -25.52
CA ILE A 810 -9.63 12.70 -26.53
C ILE A 810 -8.76 12.49 -27.76
N LYS A 811 -7.46 12.23 -27.58
CA LYS A 811 -6.55 12.01 -28.70
C LYS A 811 -6.90 10.76 -29.52
N LEU A 812 -7.31 9.68 -28.86
CA LEU A 812 -7.80 8.48 -29.53
C LEU A 812 -9.11 8.76 -30.26
N TYR A 813 -10.02 9.50 -29.61
CA TYR A 813 -11.30 9.89 -30.16
C TYR A 813 -11.12 10.71 -31.45
N ASP A 814 -10.17 11.64 -31.52
CA ASP A 814 -9.86 12.40 -32.74
C ASP A 814 -9.51 11.49 -33.94
N TYR A 815 -8.87 10.34 -33.71
CA TYR A 815 -8.61 9.35 -34.75
C TYR A 815 -9.85 8.52 -35.08
N MET A 816 -10.68 8.19 -34.07
CA MET A 816 -11.99 7.57 -34.31
C MET A 816 -12.86 8.47 -35.20
N GLU A 817 -12.88 9.78 -34.94
CA GLU A 817 -13.63 10.75 -35.76
C GLU A 817 -13.18 10.75 -37.21
N GLN A 818 -11.87 10.71 -37.47
CA GLN A 818 -11.34 10.62 -38.83
C GLN A 818 -11.84 9.35 -39.52
N VAL A 819 -11.89 8.22 -38.81
CA VAL A 819 -12.40 6.96 -39.36
C VAL A 819 -13.90 7.04 -39.64
N TYR A 820 -14.74 7.33 -38.65
CA TYR A 820 -16.20 7.22 -38.85
C TYR A 820 -16.82 8.39 -39.61
N ARG A 821 -16.11 9.51 -39.80
CA ARG A 821 -16.53 10.60 -40.70
C ARG A 821 -16.12 10.35 -42.15
N THR A 822 -15.21 9.42 -42.41
CA THR A 822 -14.80 9.05 -43.77
C THR A 822 -15.78 8.06 -44.36
N GLU A 823 -16.35 8.39 -45.52
CA GLU A 823 -17.34 7.54 -46.19
C GLU A 823 -16.74 6.17 -46.55
N GLY A 824 -17.53 5.11 -46.35
CA GLY A 824 -17.10 3.72 -46.57
C GLY A 824 -16.18 3.15 -45.48
N CYS A 825 -15.83 3.92 -44.43
CA CYS A 825 -15.05 3.41 -43.31
C CYS A 825 -15.96 2.97 -42.14
N LYS A 826 -15.58 1.91 -41.44
CA LYS A 826 -16.31 1.42 -40.26
C LYS A 826 -15.37 1.04 -39.13
N LEU A 827 -15.53 1.69 -37.97
CA LEU A 827 -14.79 1.34 -36.76
C LEU A 827 -15.34 0.03 -36.16
N LEU A 828 -14.45 -0.94 -35.94
CA LEU A 828 -14.76 -2.27 -35.44
C LEU A 828 -14.44 -2.42 -33.95
N TYR A 829 -13.29 -1.90 -33.51
CA TYR A 829 -12.82 -2.02 -32.14
C TYR A 829 -11.90 -0.86 -31.77
N CYS A 830 -11.88 -0.51 -30.48
CA CYS A 830 -10.94 0.43 -29.89
C CYS A 830 -10.53 -0.05 -28.49
N ASP A 831 -9.25 0.09 -28.18
CA ASP A 831 -8.71 -0.03 -26.82
C ASP A 831 -8.00 1.29 -26.44
N THR A 832 -7.19 1.29 -25.39
CA THR A 832 -6.56 2.44 -24.75
C THR A 832 -5.73 3.30 -25.73
N ASP A 833 -5.10 2.68 -26.71
CA ASP A 833 -4.24 3.33 -27.69
C ASP A 833 -4.30 2.71 -29.09
N SER A 834 -5.26 1.83 -29.38
CA SER A 834 -5.38 1.13 -30.65
C SER A 834 -6.80 1.19 -31.23
N LEU A 835 -6.87 1.09 -32.56
CA LEU A 835 -8.08 1.13 -33.36
C LEU A 835 -8.03 0.04 -34.42
N ILE A 836 -9.18 -0.61 -34.63
CA ILE A 836 -9.38 -1.56 -35.71
C ILE A 836 -10.58 -1.08 -36.51
N PHE A 837 -10.41 -0.90 -37.81
CA PHE A 837 -11.45 -0.41 -38.68
C PHE A 837 -11.32 -0.97 -40.10
N THR A 838 -12.43 -0.95 -40.83
CA THR A 838 -12.44 -1.22 -42.27
C THR A 838 -12.43 0.09 -43.05
N HIS A 839 -11.83 0.07 -44.24
CA HIS A 839 -11.87 1.20 -45.18
C HIS A 839 -11.80 0.70 -46.64
N PRO A 840 -12.27 1.49 -47.61
CA PRO A 840 -12.10 1.18 -49.03
C PRO A 840 -10.62 1.19 -49.43
N LYS A 841 -10.26 0.40 -50.43
CA LYS A 841 -8.88 0.34 -50.94
C LYS A 841 -8.41 1.72 -51.43
N GLY A 842 -7.24 2.15 -50.97
CA GLY A 842 -6.67 3.47 -51.31
C GLY A 842 -7.24 4.67 -50.53
N LEU A 843 -8.29 4.49 -49.73
CA LEU A 843 -8.92 5.53 -48.93
C LEU A 843 -8.70 5.29 -47.43
N CYS A 844 -7.44 5.14 -47.00
CA CYS A 844 -7.16 5.02 -45.57
C CYS A 844 -7.32 6.42 -44.91
N PRO A 845 -8.23 6.58 -43.93
CA PRO A 845 -8.48 7.87 -43.28
C PRO A 845 -7.33 8.33 -42.38
N LEU A 846 -6.44 7.42 -41.97
CA LEU A 846 -5.34 7.70 -41.06
C LEU A 846 -4.00 7.81 -41.80
N LYS A 847 -3.18 8.76 -41.36
CA LYS A 847 -1.79 8.92 -41.84
C LYS A 847 -0.83 8.19 -40.91
N GLU A 848 0.08 7.44 -41.50
CA GLU A 848 1.15 6.76 -40.77
C GLU A 848 2.20 7.75 -40.28
N GLY A 849 2.52 7.66 -39.00
CA GLY A 849 3.51 8.48 -38.32
C GLY A 849 4.47 7.65 -37.48
N LYS A 850 5.68 8.18 -37.32
CA LYS A 850 6.82 7.52 -36.66
C LYS A 850 7.14 8.12 -35.30
N PHE A 851 6.43 9.17 -34.93
CA PHE A 851 6.73 10.01 -33.78
C PHE A 851 5.75 9.79 -32.64
N LEU A 852 6.16 10.20 -31.44
CA LEU A 852 5.36 10.09 -30.22
C LEU A 852 3.96 10.70 -30.43
N GLY A 853 2.92 9.87 -30.22
CA GLY A 853 1.51 10.29 -30.33
C GLY A 853 0.87 10.17 -31.72
N GLU A 854 1.63 9.81 -32.75
CA GLU A 854 1.12 9.53 -34.11
C GLU A 854 0.69 8.06 -34.23
N MET A 855 -0.17 7.72 -35.19
CA MET A 855 -0.62 6.33 -35.41
C MET A 855 0.33 5.58 -36.34
N THR A 856 0.60 4.32 -36.05
CA THR A 856 1.43 3.41 -36.86
C THR A 856 0.63 2.13 -37.15
N ARG A 857 0.86 1.51 -38.30
CA ARG A 857 0.25 0.21 -38.64
C ARG A 857 1.00 -0.91 -37.94
N GLU A 858 0.28 -1.82 -37.28
CA GLU A 858 0.93 -2.98 -36.63
C GLU A 858 1.32 -4.04 -37.65
N TYR A 859 0.41 -4.32 -38.59
CA TYR A 859 0.60 -5.27 -39.68
C TYR A 859 0.66 -4.53 -41.01
N ALA A 860 1.73 -3.74 -41.22
CA ALA A 860 1.87 -2.92 -42.43
C ALA A 860 1.92 -3.75 -43.73
N GLU A 861 2.33 -5.01 -43.64
CA GLU A 861 2.51 -5.93 -44.77
C GLU A 861 1.40 -7.00 -44.84
N SER A 862 0.36 -6.93 -44.01
CA SER A 862 -0.67 -7.97 -43.96
C SER A 862 -2.07 -7.40 -43.75
N ASP A 863 -3.03 -7.90 -44.51
CA ASP A 863 -4.44 -7.57 -44.36
C ASP A 863 -5.11 -8.51 -43.35
N ILE A 864 -5.96 -7.95 -42.47
CA ILE A 864 -6.76 -8.77 -41.54
C ILE A 864 -7.95 -9.35 -42.29
N MET A 865 -7.85 -10.64 -42.62
CA MET A 865 -8.86 -11.37 -43.39
C MET A 865 -10.10 -11.76 -42.59
N GLU A 866 -9.91 -12.08 -41.31
CA GLU A 866 -10.96 -12.43 -40.35
C GLU A 866 -10.60 -11.82 -39.00
N TYR A 867 -11.59 -11.21 -38.34
CA TYR A 867 -11.43 -10.63 -37.01
C TYR A 867 -12.57 -11.10 -36.11
N ASN A 868 -12.22 -11.85 -35.07
CA ASN A 868 -13.15 -12.40 -34.10
C ASN A 868 -12.93 -11.72 -32.74
N VAL A 869 -13.93 -10.98 -32.24
CA VAL A 869 -13.91 -10.41 -30.90
C VAL A 869 -14.74 -11.27 -29.97
N THR A 870 -14.09 -11.95 -29.03
CA THR A 870 -14.77 -12.65 -27.94
C THR A 870 -14.87 -11.71 -26.74
N ILE A 871 -16.04 -11.12 -26.54
CA ILE A 871 -16.35 -10.42 -25.29
C ILE A 871 -16.79 -11.49 -24.29
N ILE A 872 -15.90 -11.94 -23.41
CA ILE A 872 -16.25 -12.89 -22.34
C ILE A 872 -17.04 -12.14 -21.28
N ILE A 873 -18.37 -12.09 -21.44
CA ILE A 873 -19.30 -11.80 -20.35
C ILE A 873 -20.06 -13.10 -20.11
N ASN A 874 -19.52 -13.96 -19.24
CA ASN A 874 -20.11 -15.24 -18.80
C ASN A 874 -20.88 -16.02 -19.88
N HIS A 875 -20.20 -16.98 -20.50
CA HIS A 875 -20.71 -18.03 -21.39
C HIS A 875 -21.44 -17.56 -22.66
N ASP A 876 -20.77 -17.89 -23.78
CA ASP A 876 -21.32 -18.17 -25.11
C ASP A 876 -22.07 -17.05 -25.83
N HIS A 877 -21.36 -16.25 -26.64
CA HIS A 877 -21.83 -15.84 -27.98
C HIS A 877 -20.65 -15.43 -28.89
N LEU A 878 -20.64 -15.98 -30.11
CA LEU A 878 -19.71 -15.67 -31.21
C LEU A 878 -20.39 -14.75 -32.23
N ILE A 879 -19.78 -13.61 -32.56
CA ILE A 879 -20.21 -12.77 -33.69
C ILE A 879 -19.14 -12.90 -34.79
N LYS A 880 -19.48 -13.56 -35.90
CA LYS A 880 -18.63 -13.67 -37.10
C LYS A 880 -18.98 -12.57 -38.11
N PHE A 881 -17.97 -11.91 -38.66
CA PHE A 881 -18.13 -11.05 -39.84
C PHE A 881 -17.50 -11.75 -41.05
N SER A 882 -18.26 -11.95 -42.12
CA SER A 882 -17.77 -12.58 -43.37
C SER A 882 -17.43 -11.54 -44.44
N LYS A 883 -16.37 -11.87 -45.18
CA LYS A 883 -15.73 -11.22 -46.33
C LYS A 883 -16.66 -10.44 -47.29
N ASP A 884 -16.25 -9.20 -47.60
CA ASP A 884 -16.59 -8.48 -48.84
C ASP A 884 -15.28 -8.09 -49.55
N ASN A 885 -15.10 -8.48 -50.81
CA ASN A 885 -13.85 -8.30 -51.58
C ASN A 885 -13.52 -6.82 -51.95
N HIS A 886 -14.23 -5.85 -51.38
CA HIS A 886 -14.07 -4.42 -51.68
C HIS A 886 -13.52 -3.58 -50.51
N PHE A 887 -13.34 -4.17 -49.33
CA PHE A 887 -12.89 -3.46 -48.12
C PHE A 887 -11.62 -4.08 -47.51
N HIS A 888 -10.69 -3.23 -47.06
CA HIS A 888 -9.52 -3.63 -46.28
C HIS A 888 -9.79 -3.42 -44.79
N SER A 889 -9.33 -4.34 -43.95
CA SER A 889 -9.33 -4.20 -42.48
C SER A 889 -7.92 -3.85 -42.02
N SER A 890 -7.78 -2.78 -41.24
CA SER A 890 -6.48 -2.33 -40.74
C SER A 890 -6.46 -2.28 -39.22
N PHE A 891 -5.32 -2.70 -38.63
CA PHE A 891 -5.00 -2.50 -37.22
C PHE A 891 -3.99 -1.37 -37.08
N TRP A 892 -4.39 -0.34 -36.36
CA TRP A 892 -3.58 0.85 -36.11
C TRP A 892 -3.43 1.03 -34.60
N TYR A 893 -2.21 1.32 -34.17
CA TYR A 893 -1.93 1.69 -32.79
C TYR A 893 -1.29 3.06 -32.78
N ARG A 894 -1.63 3.87 -31.77
CA ARG A 894 -0.87 5.09 -31.48
C ARG A 894 0.51 4.61 -31.10
N SER A 895 1.54 5.26 -31.62
CA SER A 895 2.91 5.15 -31.15
C SER A 895 2.98 5.67 -29.71
N VAL A 896 2.51 4.81 -28.82
CA VAL A 896 2.81 4.70 -27.41
C VAL A 896 3.78 3.53 -27.32
N GLU A 897 4.88 3.67 -28.05
CA GLU A 897 6.13 3.11 -27.58
C GLU A 897 6.09 1.58 -27.26
N ARG A 898 5.37 0.77 -28.08
CA ARG A 898 5.20 -0.71 -28.08
C ARG A 898 5.14 -1.39 -26.70
N GLY A 899 3.96 -1.80 -26.22
CA GLY A 899 3.72 -3.12 -25.62
C GLY A 899 3.87 -3.31 -24.10
N THR A 900 2.90 -2.91 -23.30
CA THR A 900 2.28 -3.75 -22.25
C THR A 900 1.10 -2.98 -21.71
N ASN A 901 -0.06 -3.63 -21.73
CA ASN A 901 -1.32 -3.20 -21.14
C ASN A 901 -1.05 -2.45 -19.83
N ALA A 902 -1.33 -1.15 -19.82
CA ALA A 902 -1.75 -0.56 -18.58
C ALA A 902 -2.96 -1.38 -18.15
N CYS A 903 -2.81 -2.12 -17.06
CA CYS A 903 -3.90 -2.78 -16.38
C CYS A 903 -4.84 -1.68 -15.85
N CYS A 904 -5.61 -1.11 -16.76
CA CYS A 904 -6.82 -0.35 -16.52
C CYS A 904 -8.01 -1.21 -16.97
N SER A 905 -7.93 -2.53 -16.72
CA SER A 905 -9.13 -3.34 -16.53
C SER A 905 -9.74 -2.96 -15.19
N ALA A 906 -10.58 -1.92 -15.24
CA ALA A 906 -11.65 -1.74 -14.29
C ALA A 906 -12.96 -1.70 -15.09
N SER A 907 -13.26 -2.83 -15.74
CA SER A 907 -14.59 -3.41 -15.96
C SER A 907 -14.54 -4.49 -17.02
#